data_AF-A0A5D3BEZ5-F1
#
_entry.id   AF-A0A5D3BEZ5-F1
#
_cell.length_a   1.000
_cell.length_b   1.000
_cell.length_c   1.000
_cell.angle_alpha   90.00
_cell.angle_beta   90.00
_cell.angle_gamma   90.00
#
_symmetry.space_group_name_H-M   'P 1'
#
loop_
_entity.id
_entity.type
_entity.pdbx_description
1 polymer ?
#
loop_
_entity_poly.entity_id
_entity_poly.type
_entity_poly.pdbx_seq_one_letter_code
_entity_poly.pdbx_strand_id
1 'polypeptide(L)'
;MGITILFFFRSLCCCFFFYAQVFVSIDAKCHPDDLKALKSFVNGLHTPVQGWDYGSSSDCCSWKGVTCSDPPALKLNDSNVFSRVVGLELPGERLRGNVSESLGDLVQLKTLNLSVNLLTNSFSPNLFSLQNLEVVDLSSNDFYGYAPFNITSPSITFLDISKNNFIGEVDPGFCHIAKQIQALKLSSNRLHGKVLPGFGNCSFLEELSLASNFLSGDLPQDLFAMSKLKVLDLSDNGFSGELSFQIGNLSNLVYLDISFNQFSRLLPDVFFNLRTLEQFAASSNNFTGVLPVSLGNSPSITTLSLDNNSFSGSIDVINCSAMVRLVSLNLGSNHFIGQIGSLSSCSLLQIVKLGKNRLDGDFPESFKNFRSLSHFSISQNGIHNLSAALTALQHCKNLTVLILTFNFHGEIMPTNLNLRFENTRLFAITNCRLTGSMPPWLSSSTKLQFLDLSGNSLSGEIPSSIADLQYLSYLDLSRNSFSGSIPRSFTQFHSLVNLSNPLKGEIFDGCLFYLNSSSNSFSGRQYEQLLVSLQFNLSYNELSGIIWPEFGNLKHIHVLDLSNNKLTGQIPSTLSKLTCLESLDLSYNNLTGMIPPSLRRLSFLTSFDVSYNHLGGRIPCGGQFLALSNTGFVGNDGLCGCQIVACKEESTGEENWIGEGEDEDESLKTGIRVPLYVGAAIGFVWTVVVCFSCGIVFPSEKKWGHKKYVHVYRYKIFVDF
;
A
#
# COMPACT_ATOMS: atom_id res chain seq x y z
N MET A 1 -3.71 -48.63 16.36
CA MET A 1 -2.73 -49.43 17.12
C MET A 1 -2.08 -50.39 16.13
N GLY A 2 -0.76 -50.28 15.94
CA GLY A 2 0.01 -51.10 14.99
C GLY A 2 0.05 -50.54 13.56
N ILE A 3 1.26 -50.31 13.03
CA ILE A 3 1.61 -49.78 11.69
C ILE A 3 1.74 -48.24 11.58
N THR A 4 2.29 -47.60 12.61
CA THR A 4 2.86 -46.23 12.47
C THR A 4 4.13 -46.05 13.33
N ILE A 5 4.86 -47.14 13.59
CA ILE A 5 6.11 -47.13 14.38
C ILE A 5 7.30 -47.68 13.59
N LEU A 6 7.14 -48.09 12.33
CA LEU A 6 8.24 -48.66 11.51
C LEU A 6 8.83 -47.73 10.43
N PHE A 7 8.32 -46.50 10.28
CA PHE A 7 8.95 -45.50 9.39
C PHE A 7 9.72 -44.40 10.12
N PHE A 8 9.61 -44.32 11.46
CA PHE A 8 10.37 -43.36 12.26
C PHE A 8 11.76 -43.87 12.68
N PHE A 9 12.08 -45.14 12.46
CA PHE A 9 13.37 -45.74 12.86
C PHE A 9 14.37 -45.98 11.72
N ARG A 10 14.04 -45.60 10.47
CA ARG A 10 15.01 -45.58 9.36
C ARG A 10 15.72 -44.24 9.17
N SER A 11 15.29 -43.19 9.87
CA SER A 11 15.95 -41.87 9.86
C SER A 11 16.83 -41.63 11.10
N LEU A 12 16.93 -42.59 12.02
CA LEU A 12 17.72 -42.47 13.26
C LEU A 12 18.97 -43.37 13.31
N CYS A 13 19.21 -44.18 12.26
CA CYS A 13 20.35 -45.10 12.18
C CYS A 13 21.39 -44.73 11.10
N CYS A 14 21.28 -43.58 10.45
CA CYS A 14 22.36 -43.04 9.60
C CYS A 14 23.28 -42.05 10.34
N CYS A 15 23.05 -41.82 11.64
CA CYS A 15 23.86 -40.91 12.47
C CYS A 15 24.98 -41.61 13.26
N PHE A 16 25.22 -42.90 13.07
CA PHE A 16 26.35 -43.59 13.70
C PHE A 16 27.03 -44.47 12.66
N PHE A 17 28.34 -44.25 12.48
CA PHE A 17 29.25 -44.88 11.50
C PHE A 17 29.38 -44.18 10.14
N PHE A 18 29.91 -42.96 10.16
CA PHE A 18 31.13 -42.70 9.41
C PHE A 18 32.18 -42.11 10.36
N TYR A 19 33.21 -42.94 10.59
CA TYR A 19 34.54 -42.65 11.11
C TYR A 19 34.74 -41.38 11.95
N ALA A 20 35.13 -41.62 13.20
CA ALA A 20 36.09 -40.80 13.91
C ALA A 20 37.35 -40.63 13.04
N GLN A 21 37.39 -39.58 12.23
CA GLN A 21 38.61 -38.82 12.10
C GLN A 21 38.58 -37.82 13.24
N VAL A 22 39.51 -37.99 14.17
CA VAL A 22 39.92 -36.93 15.08
C VAL A 22 40.47 -35.83 14.18
N PHE A 23 39.60 -34.95 13.67
CA PHE A 23 40.02 -33.61 13.33
C PHE A 23 40.19 -32.92 14.67
N VAL A 24 41.44 -32.78 15.07
CA VAL A 24 41.85 -31.70 15.96
C VAL A 24 41.17 -30.45 15.38
N SER A 25 40.16 -29.90 16.06
CA SER A 25 39.72 -28.55 15.79
C SER A 25 40.89 -27.67 16.21
N ILE A 26 41.76 -27.37 15.26
CA ILE A 26 42.73 -26.33 15.49
C ILE A 26 41.89 -25.06 15.56
N ASP A 27 41.97 -24.29 16.64
CA ASP A 27 41.41 -22.95 16.74
C ASP A 27 42.10 -22.08 15.69
N ALA A 28 41.68 -22.24 14.45
CA ALA A 28 42.20 -21.57 13.28
C ALA A 28 41.74 -20.13 13.37
N LYS A 29 42.70 -19.21 13.50
CA LYS A 29 42.38 -17.79 13.62
C LYS A 29 41.92 -17.24 12.28
N CYS A 30 41.10 -16.20 12.29
CA CYS A 30 40.82 -15.40 11.11
C CYS A 30 42.12 -14.99 10.38
N HIS A 31 42.13 -15.17 9.06
CA HIS A 31 43.27 -14.80 8.23
C HIS A 31 43.59 -13.30 8.33
N PRO A 32 44.86 -12.89 8.47
CA PRO A 32 45.22 -11.48 8.67
C PRO A 32 44.73 -10.54 7.57
N ASP A 33 44.75 -10.98 6.31
CA ASP A 33 44.25 -10.17 5.19
C ASP A 33 42.74 -9.98 5.22
N ASP A 34 41.99 -11.02 5.61
CA ASP A 34 40.53 -10.93 5.73
C ASP A 34 40.15 -10.01 6.91
N LEU A 35 40.86 -10.12 8.04
CA LEU A 35 40.71 -9.22 9.18
C LEU A 35 41.00 -7.75 8.78
N LYS A 36 42.04 -7.52 7.98
CA LYS A 36 42.39 -6.19 7.47
C LYS A 36 41.29 -5.65 6.55
N ALA A 37 40.77 -6.49 5.65
CA ALA A 37 39.69 -6.14 4.74
C ALA A 37 38.41 -5.74 5.48
N LEU A 38 38.01 -6.50 6.50
CA LEU A 38 36.84 -6.21 7.33
C LEU A 38 37.03 -4.95 8.20
N LYS A 39 38.23 -4.71 8.73
CA LYS A 39 38.55 -3.46 9.45
C LYS A 39 38.45 -2.24 8.54
N SER A 40 38.98 -2.35 7.32
CA SER A 40 38.86 -1.27 6.32
C SER A 40 37.40 -1.04 5.90
N PHE A 41 36.59 -2.11 5.80
CA PHE A 41 35.15 -2.00 5.57
C PHE A 41 34.46 -1.18 6.65
N VAL A 42 34.67 -1.46 7.94
CA VAL A 42 34.03 -0.69 9.02
C VAL A 42 34.57 0.73 9.13
N ASN A 43 35.84 0.96 8.81
CA ASN A 43 36.38 2.33 8.77
C ASN A 43 35.67 3.22 7.72
N GLY A 44 35.08 2.63 6.68
CA GLY A 44 34.25 3.35 5.70
C GLY A 44 32.83 3.67 6.20
N LEU A 45 32.40 3.06 7.31
CA LEU A 45 31.08 3.26 7.90
C LEU A 45 31.11 4.40 8.92
N HIS A 46 30.02 5.18 8.94
CA HIS A 46 29.76 6.21 9.96
C HIS A 46 29.15 5.62 11.23
N THR A 47 28.65 4.38 11.17
CA THR A 47 28.01 3.67 12.29
C THR A 47 28.79 2.39 12.58
N PRO A 48 29.08 2.09 13.86
CA PRO A 48 29.74 0.85 14.22
C PRO A 48 28.82 -0.34 13.98
N VAL A 49 29.39 -1.47 13.56
CA VAL A 49 28.68 -2.75 13.52
C VAL A 49 28.61 -3.30 14.94
N GLN A 50 27.40 -3.62 15.41
CA GLN A 50 27.18 -4.17 16.75
C GLN A 50 27.67 -5.62 16.83
N GLY A 51 28.40 -5.95 17.90
CA GLY A 51 28.96 -7.30 18.09
C GLY A 51 30.28 -7.56 17.35
N TRP A 52 30.93 -6.53 16.83
CA TRP A 52 32.30 -6.61 16.31
C TRP A 52 33.29 -6.08 17.35
N ASP A 53 34.39 -6.81 17.56
CA ASP A 53 35.49 -6.38 18.44
C ASP A 53 36.62 -5.76 17.61
N TYR A 54 36.80 -4.44 17.74
CA TYR A 54 37.78 -3.66 16.99
C TYR A 54 39.23 -3.76 17.54
N GLY A 55 39.46 -4.60 18.55
CA GLY A 55 40.78 -4.86 19.11
C GLY A 55 41.81 -5.45 18.13
N SER A 56 43.08 -5.45 18.51
CA SER A 56 44.20 -5.94 17.67
C SER A 56 44.35 -7.46 17.66
N SER A 57 43.73 -8.19 18.59
CA SER A 57 43.82 -9.65 18.73
C SER A 57 42.50 -10.39 18.47
N SER A 58 41.48 -9.71 17.94
CA SER A 58 40.14 -10.27 17.79
C SER A 58 40.04 -11.21 16.59
N ASP A 59 39.40 -12.36 16.82
CA ASP A 59 39.12 -13.34 15.77
C ASP A 59 37.85 -12.95 15.01
N CYS A 60 38.01 -12.50 13.75
CA CYS A 60 36.88 -12.01 12.94
C CYS A 60 35.82 -13.07 12.68
N CYS A 61 36.16 -14.35 12.77
CA CYS A 61 35.24 -15.47 12.54
C CYS A 61 34.17 -15.58 13.65
N SER A 62 34.37 -14.89 14.78
CA SER A 62 33.38 -14.77 15.86
C SER A 62 32.45 -13.56 15.71
N TRP A 63 32.73 -12.66 14.75
CA TRP A 63 31.98 -11.42 14.60
C TRP A 63 30.59 -11.69 14.03
N LYS A 64 29.61 -10.93 14.52
CA LYS A 64 28.23 -11.02 14.03
C LYS A 64 28.20 -10.85 12.51
N GLY A 65 27.57 -11.81 11.81
CA GLY A 65 27.41 -11.76 10.36
C GLY A 65 28.63 -12.20 9.57
N VAL A 66 29.74 -12.59 10.19
CA VAL A 66 30.92 -13.14 9.50
C VAL A 66 30.88 -14.67 9.58
N THR A 67 31.02 -15.33 8.44
CA THR A 67 31.15 -16.79 8.35
C THR A 67 32.51 -17.15 7.78
N CYS A 68 33.23 -18.07 8.44
CA CYS A 68 34.54 -18.55 8.00
C CYS A 68 34.52 -20.03 7.61
N SER A 69 35.53 -20.47 6.85
CA SER A 69 35.76 -21.88 6.52
C SER A 69 37.25 -22.24 6.60
N ASP A 70 37.53 -23.47 7.01
CA ASP A 70 38.90 -23.94 7.24
C ASP A 70 39.61 -24.38 5.94
N PRO A 71 40.95 -24.26 5.86
CA PRO A 71 41.74 -24.62 4.69
C PRO A 71 41.50 -26.04 4.12
N PRO A 72 41.31 -27.10 4.93
CA PRO A 72 41.01 -28.44 4.42
C PRO A 72 39.67 -28.52 3.67
N ALA A 73 38.68 -27.72 4.08
CA ALA A 73 37.39 -27.63 3.40
C ALA A 73 37.46 -26.79 2.10
N LEU A 74 38.46 -25.90 2.00
CA LEU A 74 38.71 -25.03 0.84
C LEU A 74 39.74 -25.61 -0.16
N LYS A 75 40.29 -26.80 0.10
CA LYS A 75 41.37 -27.43 -0.71
C LYS A 75 42.59 -26.51 -0.95
N LEU A 76 42.89 -25.63 0.00
CA LEU A 76 44.07 -24.75 -0.06
C LEU A 76 45.31 -25.55 0.37
N ASN A 77 46.37 -25.53 -0.44
CA ASN A 77 47.63 -26.27 -0.21
C ASN A 77 48.53 -25.66 0.87
N ASP A 78 48.03 -24.71 1.67
CA ASP A 78 48.83 -24.00 2.65
C ASP A 78 48.87 -24.73 4.00
N SER A 79 50.08 -24.89 4.54
CA SER A 79 50.39 -25.39 5.88
C SER A 79 49.99 -24.42 7.01
N ASN A 80 49.23 -23.37 6.69
CA ASN A 80 48.82 -22.32 7.62
C ASN A 80 47.39 -22.54 8.13
N VAL A 81 47.26 -22.53 9.45
CA VAL A 81 46.04 -22.78 10.23
C VAL A 81 45.19 -21.50 10.34
N PHE A 82 44.78 -20.91 9.21
CA PHE A 82 43.91 -19.72 9.23
C PHE A 82 42.60 -20.00 8.51
N SER A 83 41.48 -19.68 9.15
CA SER A 83 40.16 -19.74 8.51
C SER A 83 39.97 -18.52 7.62
N ARG A 84 39.29 -18.72 6.49
CA ARG A 84 39.00 -17.67 5.49
C ARG A 84 37.55 -17.23 5.56
N VAL A 85 37.28 -15.95 5.38
CA VAL A 85 35.93 -15.40 5.35
C VAL A 85 35.24 -15.83 4.05
N VAL A 86 34.12 -16.54 4.19
CA VAL A 86 33.27 -17.02 3.08
C VAL A 86 31.90 -16.34 3.06
N GLY A 87 31.49 -15.70 4.15
CA GLY A 87 30.20 -14.99 4.23
C GLY A 87 30.30 -13.70 5.03
N LEU A 88 29.66 -12.64 4.54
CA LEU A 88 29.42 -11.38 5.25
C LEU A 88 27.94 -11.00 5.09
N GLU A 89 27.17 -11.13 6.16
CA GLU A 89 25.71 -10.96 6.17
C GLU A 89 25.29 -10.00 7.30
N LEU A 90 24.99 -8.75 6.94
CA LEU A 90 24.58 -7.67 7.85
C LEU A 90 23.28 -6.97 7.41
N PRO A 91 22.18 -7.72 7.17
CA PRO A 91 20.93 -7.10 6.72
C PRO A 91 20.22 -6.34 7.85
N GLY A 92 19.65 -5.16 7.58
CA GLY A 92 18.79 -4.48 8.55
C GLY A 92 19.52 -3.84 9.74
N GLU A 93 20.85 -3.75 9.70
CA GLU A 93 21.69 -3.27 10.81
C GLU A 93 21.75 -1.74 10.92
N ARG A 94 21.03 -1.01 10.04
CA ARG A 94 21.02 0.46 9.93
C ARG A 94 22.42 1.04 9.66
N LEU A 95 23.25 0.30 8.95
CA LEU A 95 24.60 0.72 8.59
C LEU A 95 24.54 1.95 7.69
N ARG A 96 25.33 2.97 8.01
CA ARG A 96 25.46 4.19 7.21
C ARG A 96 26.92 4.41 6.84
N GLY A 97 27.17 4.87 5.62
CA GLY A 97 28.52 5.24 5.16
C GLY A 97 28.82 4.69 3.78
N ASN A 98 30.11 4.62 3.47
CA ASN A 98 30.59 4.16 2.18
C ASN A 98 31.06 2.71 2.29
N VAL A 99 30.69 1.88 1.33
CA VAL A 99 31.27 0.54 1.23
C VAL A 99 32.70 0.64 0.72
N SER A 100 33.66 0.18 1.54
CA SER A 100 35.08 0.16 1.21
C SER A 100 35.37 -0.79 0.03
N GLU A 101 36.30 -0.42 -0.84
CA GLU A 101 36.80 -1.28 -1.92
C GLU A 101 37.45 -2.58 -1.40
N SER A 102 37.91 -2.56 -0.15
CA SER A 102 38.54 -3.70 0.53
C SER A 102 37.65 -4.94 0.65
N LEU A 103 36.33 -4.85 0.42
CA LEU A 103 35.50 -6.05 0.33
C LEU A 103 35.94 -6.96 -0.84
N GLY A 104 36.54 -6.40 -1.89
CA GLY A 104 37.16 -7.16 -2.97
C GLY A 104 38.42 -7.94 -2.55
N ASP A 105 38.97 -7.69 -1.36
CA ASP A 105 40.15 -8.41 -0.84
C ASP A 105 39.76 -9.71 -0.11
N LEU A 106 38.47 -9.93 0.15
CA LEU A 106 37.93 -11.16 0.73
C LEU A 106 37.87 -12.26 -0.34
N VAL A 107 39.04 -12.76 -0.78
CA VAL A 107 39.16 -13.61 -1.98
C VAL A 107 38.41 -14.96 -1.93
N GLN A 108 37.98 -15.39 -0.74
CA GLN A 108 37.19 -16.62 -0.55
C GLN A 108 35.70 -16.34 -0.31
N LEU A 109 35.26 -15.08 -0.41
CA LEU A 109 33.88 -14.69 -0.18
C LEU A 109 32.94 -15.37 -1.17
N LYS A 110 31.88 -15.97 -0.62
CA LYS A 110 30.78 -16.62 -1.35
C LYS A 110 29.48 -15.86 -1.22
N THR A 111 29.18 -15.38 -0.02
CA THR A 111 27.93 -14.68 0.28
C THR A 111 28.23 -13.28 0.79
N LEU A 112 27.66 -12.28 0.13
CA LEU A 112 27.62 -10.91 0.61
C LEU A 112 26.16 -10.45 0.70
N ASN A 113 25.69 -10.17 1.91
CA ASN A 113 24.37 -9.60 2.15
C ASN A 113 24.50 -8.33 2.99
N LEU A 114 24.24 -7.18 2.38
CA LEU A 114 24.22 -5.86 3.02
C LEU A 114 22.85 -5.19 2.89
N SER A 115 21.79 -5.97 2.67
CA SER A 115 20.45 -5.46 2.36
C SER A 115 19.82 -4.65 3.49
N VAL A 116 18.89 -3.77 3.17
CA VAL A 116 18.09 -2.99 4.14
C VAL A 116 19.00 -2.17 5.07
N ASN A 117 19.85 -1.35 4.49
CA ASN A 117 20.73 -0.43 5.21
C ASN A 117 20.65 0.98 4.60
N LEU A 118 21.55 1.88 5.02
CA LEU A 118 21.68 3.26 4.54
C LEU A 118 23.07 3.46 3.92
N LEU A 119 23.58 2.43 3.24
CA LEU A 119 24.89 2.44 2.61
C LEU A 119 24.83 3.21 1.29
N THR A 120 25.90 3.92 0.98
CA THR A 120 26.01 4.82 -0.16
C THR A 120 27.26 4.52 -0.99
N ASN A 121 27.47 5.31 -2.05
CA ASN A 121 28.59 5.25 -3.00
C ASN A 121 28.47 4.12 -4.04
N SER A 122 29.39 4.09 -5.00
CA SER A 122 29.50 2.99 -5.97
C SER A 122 30.27 1.81 -5.40
N PHE A 123 30.04 0.61 -5.91
CA PHE A 123 30.83 -0.57 -5.58
C PHE A 123 32.15 -0.61 -6.36
N SER A 124 33.17 -1.19 -5.74
CA SER A 124 34.41 -1.53 -6.43
C SER A 124 34.16 -2.62 -7.50
N PRO A 125 34.66 -2.44 -8.74
CA PRO A 125 34.61 -3.48 -9.77
C PRO A 125 35.25 -4.81 -9.32
N ASN A 126 36.24 -4.76 -8.42
CA ASN A 126 36.98 -5.94 -7.97
C ASN A 126 36.09 -6.95 -7.23
N LEU A 127 35.03 -6.49 -6.54
CA LEU A 127 34.10 -7.37 -5.85
C LEU A 127 33.42 -8.35 -6.83
N PHE A 128 33.02 -7.86 -8.00
CA PHE A 128 32.35 -8.66 -9.04
C PHE A 128 33.33 -9.52 -9.87
N SER A 129 34.62 -9.51 -9.52
CA SER A 129 35.66 -10.36 -10.09
C SER A 129 36.05 -11.54 -9.20
N LEU A 130 35.52 -11.60 -7.97
CA LEU A 130 35.79 -12.66 -7.00
C LEU A 130 35.29 -14.03 -7.51
N GLN A 131 36.20 -14.98 -7.63
CA GLN A 131 35.94 -16.26 -8.31
C GLN A 131 34.95 -17.17 -7.57
N ASN A 132 34.83 -17.01 -6.25
CA ASN A 132 33.97 -17.83 -5.40
C ASN A 132 32.65 -17.15 -5.03
N LEU A 133 32.40 -15.92 -5.49
CA LEU A 133 31.21 -15.16 -5.12
C LEU A 133 29.97 -15.79 -5.75
N GLU A 134 29.04 -16.26 -4.92
CA GLU A 134 27.84 -17.01 -5.31
C GLU A 134 26.56 -16.17 -5.12
N VAL A 135 26.46 -15.42 -4.02
CA VAL A 135 25.28 -14.66 -3.61
C VAL A 135 25.67 -13.22 -3.27
N VAL A 136 25.04 -12.26 -3.93
CA VAL A 136 25.20 -10.83 -3.68
C VAL A 136 23.83 -10.18 -3.49
N ASP A 137 23.54 -9.73 -2.29
CA ASP A 137 22.34 -8.97 -1.94
C ASP A 137 22.71 -7.61 -1.35
N LEU A 138 22.46 -6.57 -2.15
CA LEU A 138 22.75 -5.18 -1.85
C LEU A 138 21.45 -4.35 -1.83
N SER A 139 20.31 -5.02 -1.77
CA SER A 139 19.00 -4.41 -1.95
C SER A 139 18.64 -3.42 -0.85
N SER A 140 17.76 -2.46 -1.15
CA SER A 140 17.24 -1.48 -0.19
C SER A 140 18.35 -0.69 0.53
N ASN A 141 19.12 0.06 -0.25
CA ASN A 141 20.19 0.96 0.19
C ASN A 141 20.15 2.26 -0.63
N ASP A 142 21.15 3.13 -0.46
CA ASP A 142 21.31 4.39 -1.17
C ASP A 142 22.50 4.35 -2.17
N PHE A 143 22.85 3.16 -2.69
CA PHE A 143 23.94 3.01 -3.66
C PHE A 143 23.62 3.75 -4.97
N TYR A 144 24.64 4.31 -5.62
CA TYR A 144 24.49 5.07 -6.86
C TYR A 144 25.69 4.85 -7.80
N GLY A 145 25.60 5.42 -9.01
CA GLY A 145 26.59 5.22 -10.06
C GLY A 145 26.16 4.13 -11.04
N TYR A 146 27.05 3.71 -11.93
CA TYR A 146 26.73 2.69 -12.91
C TYR A 146 26.50 1.34 -12.24
N ALA A 147 25.44 0.64 -12.66
CA ALA A 147 25.19 -0.72 -12.22
C ALA A 147 26.37 -1.64 -12.60
N PRO A 148 26.72 -2.61 -11.74
CA PRO A 148 27.92 -3.44 -11.90
C PRO A 148 27.72 -4.55 -12.93
N PHE A 149 27.51 -4.21 -14.20
CA PHE A 149 27.31 -5.20 -15.29
C PHE A 149 28.62 -5.81 -15.82
N ASN A 150 29.78 -5.29 -15.44
CA ASN A 150 31.09 -5.87 -15.76
C ASN A 150 31.46 -7.03 -14.82
N ILE A 151 30.58 -8.04 -14.74
CA ILE A 151 30.78 -9.20 -13.86
C ILE A 151 31.71 -10.20 -14.55
N THR A 152 32.82 -10.52 -13.91
CA THR A 152 33.77 -11.56 -14.37
C THR A 152 33.82 -12.78 -13.44
N SER A 153 33.01 -12.79 -12.38
CA SER A 153 32.85 -13.96 -11.52
C SER A 153 31.99 -15.04 -12.19
N PRO A 154 32.51 -16.27 -12.37
CA PRO A 154 31.75 -17.35 -12.99
C PRO A 154 30.75 -18.03 -12.04
N SER A 155 30.88 -17.79 -10.73
CA SER A 155 30.16 -18.52 -9.67
C SER A 155 28.87 -17.86 -9.21
N ILE A 156 28.59 -16.61 -9.65
CA ILE A 156 27.41 -15.87 -9.21
C ILE A 156 26.14 -16.61 -9.65
N THR A 157 25.29 -16.90 -8.67
CA THR A 157 23.97 -17.52 -8.84
C THR A 157 22.83 -16.56 -8.52
N PHE A 158 23.07 -15.59 -7.63
CA PHE A 158 22.06 -14.63 -7.17
C PHE A 158 22.68 -13.24 -7.09
N LEU A 159 22.05 -12.28 -7.78
CA LEU A 159 22.40 -10.87 -7.70
C LEU A 159 21.13 -10.03 -7.49
N ASP A 160 21.06 -9.35 -6.34
CA ASP A 160 20.01 -8.39 -6.01
C ASP A 160 20.64 -7.03 -5.69
N ILE A 161 20.32 -6.03 -6.52
CA ILE A 161 20.70 -4.62 -6.32
C ILE A 161 19.45 -3.72 -6.26
N SER A 162 18.28 -4.31 -6.04
CA SER A 162 16.99 -3.61 -6.09
C SER A 162 16.88 -2.50 -5.04
N LYS A 163 16.01 -1.52 -5.29
CA LYS A 163 15.74 -0.39 -4.38
C LYS A 163 17.02 0.38 -4.02
N ASN A 164 17.70 0.88 -5.05
CA ASN A 164 18.90 1.70 -4.98
C ASN A 164 18.78 2.86 -6.01
N ASN A 165 19.86 3.60 -6.24
CA ASN A 165 19.93 4.69 -7.22
C ASN A 165 20.90 4.38 -8.39
N PHE A 166 21.07 3.11 -8.77
CA PHE A 166 21.95 2.74 -9.89
C PHE A 166 21.43 3.26 -11.22
N ILE A 167 22.36 3.66 -12.10
CA ILE A 167 22.10 4.17 -13.46
C ILE A 167 22.80 3.30 -14.51
N GLY A 168 22.53 3.59 -15.78
CA GLY A 168 23.13 2.93 -16.93
C GLY A 168 22.14 2.07 -17.70
N GLU A 169 22.60 1.54 -18.83
CA GLU A 169 21.85 0.59 -19.65
C GLU A 169 22.01 -0.82 -19.10
N VAL A 170 20.99 -1.67 -19.28
CA VAL A 170 21.05 -3.08 -18.91
C VAL A 170 21.82 -3.84 -19.99
N ASP A 171 23.07 -4.18 -19.69
CA ASP A 171 23.95 -5.00 -20.53
C ASP A 171 24.11 -6.41 -19.93
N PRO A 172 23.44 -7.44 -20.49
CA PRO A 172 23.57 -8.82 -20.05
C PRO A 172 24.83 -9.52 -20.60
N GLY A 173 25.83 -8.81 -21.13
CA GLY A 173 27.07 -9.39 -21.66
C GLY A 173 27.80 -10.31 -20.68
N PHE A 174 27.64 -10.09 -19.36
CA PHE A 174 28.18 -10.97 -18.32
C PHE A 174 27.57 -12.39 -18.31
N CYS A 175 26.41 -12.61 -18.94
CA CYS A 175 25.80 -13.94 -19.09
C CYS A 175 26.73 -14.95 -19.78
N HIS A 176 27.72 -14.50 -20.57
CA HIS A 176 28.74 -15.36 -21.15
C HIS A 176 29.68 -15.98 -20.12
N ILE A 177 29.88 -15.30 -18.99
CA ILE A 177 30.80 -15.69 -17.92
C ILE A 177 29.99 -16.32 -16.77
N ALA A 178 29.02 -15.58 -16.22
CA ALA A 178 28.18 -15.98 -15.09
C ALA A 178 27.02 -16.91 -15.53
N LYS A 179 27.36 -18.04 -16.15
CA LYS A 179 26.38 -18.98 -16.73
C LYS A 179 25.46 -19.64 -15.70
N GLN A 180 25.83 -19.60 -14.41
CA GLN A 180 25.09 -20.21 -13.31
C GLN A 180 24.08 -19.25 -12.66
N ILE A 181 23.95 -18.02 -13.16
CA ILE A 181 23.01 -17.05 -12.59
C ILE A 181 21.57 -17.57 -12.71
N GLN A 182 20.87 -17.58 -11.57
CA GLN A 182 19.49 -18.04 -11.40
C GLN A 182 18.55 -16.89 -11.11
N ALA A 183 19.00 -15.88 -10.37
CA ALA A 183 18.19 -14.71 -10.05
C ALA A 183 18.95 -13.41 -10.29
N LEU A 184 18.34 -12.50 -11.05
CA LEU A 184 18.82 -11.16 -11.31
C LEU A 184 17.72 -10.15 -10.98
N LYS A 185 17.88 -9.42 -9.88
CA LYS A 185 16.90 -8.47 -9.35
C LYS A 185 17.46 -7.05 -9.37
N LEU A 186 16.93 -6.24 -10.28
CA LEU A 186 17.42 -4.88 -10.57
C LEU A 186 16.35 -3.80 -10.29
N SER A 187 15.22 -4.20 -9.71
CA SER A 187 14.02 -3.37 -9.62
C SER A 187 14.18 -2.13 -8.76
N SER A 188 13.37 -1.09 -9.01
CA SER A 188 13.39 0.17 -8.25
C SER A 188 14.78 0.83 -8.26
N ASN A 189 15.32 1.06 -9.45
CA ASN A 189 16.58 1.79 -9.69
C ASN A 189 16.32 2.94 -10.68
N ARG A 190 17.39 3.51 -11.24
CA ARG A 190 17.34 4.54 -12.28
C ARG A 190 17.98 4.06 -13.59
N LEU A 191 17.89 2.75 -13.85
CA LEU A 191 18.37 2.16 -15.11
C LEU A 191 17.55 2.72 -16.26
N HIS A 192 18.19 3.00 -17.39
CA HIS A 192 17.56 3.70 -18.51
C HIS A 192 18.07 3.19 -19.85
N GLY A 193 17.54 3.74 -20.94
CA GLY A 193 17.90 3.30 -22.29
C GLY A 193 17.20 2.00 -22.67
N LYS A 194 17.74 1.32 -23.69
CA LYS A 194 17.21 0.02 -24.13
C LYS A 194 17.88 -1.12 -23.37
N VAL A 195 17.19 -2.24 -23.25
CA VAL A 195 17.81 -3.49 -22.79
C VAL A 195 18.61 -4.07 -23.95
N LEU A 196 19.92 -4.23 -23.78
CA LEU A 196 20.80 -4.78 -24.82
C LEU A 196 20.57 -6.30 -24.98
N PRO A 197 20.79 -6.86 -26.18
CA PRO A 197 20.77 -8.32 -26.38
C PRO A 197 21.88 -9.02 -25.58
N GLY A 198 21.61 -10.23 -25.10
CA GLY A 198 22.58 -11.13 -24.44
C GLY A 198 21.96 -11.99 -23.34
N PHE A 199 20.74 -11.69 -22.89
CA PHE A 199 19.99 -12.50 -21.92
C PHE A 199 19.79 -13.94 -22.38
N GLY A 200 19.75 -14.21 -23.69
CA GLY A 200 19.67 -15.56 -24.22
C GLY A 200 20.83 -16.48 -23.77
N ASN A 201 21.95 -15.92 -23.32
CA ASN A 201 23.08 -16.69 -22.78
C ASN A 201 22.92 -17.06 -21.29
N CYS A 202 22.01 -16.39 -20.57
CA CYS A 202 21.68 -16.66 -19.17
C CYS A 202 20.75 -17.89 -19.04
N SER A 203 21.20 -19.05 -19.55
CA SER A 203 20.39 -20.27 -19.69
C SER A 203 19.88 -20.91 -18.39
N PHE A 204 20.41 -20.51 -17.23
CA PHE A 204 19.96 -20.98 -15.91
C PHE A 204 19.07 -19.99 -15.17
N LEU A 205 18.78 -18.82 -15.76
CA LEU A 205 18.01 -17.78 -15.12
C LEU A 205 16.56 -18.23 -14.91
N GLU A 206 16.12 -18.18 -13.65
CA GLU A 206 14.77 -18.50 -13.20
C GLU A 206 13.97 -17.23 -12.84
N GLU A 207 14.65 -16.18 -12.39
CA GLU A 207 14.03 -14.90 -12.01
C GLU A 207 14.77 -13.72 -12.63
N LEU A 208 14.03 -12.90 -13.38
CA LEU A 208 14.48 -11.62 -13.91
C LEU A 208 13.48 -10.54 -13.48
N SER A 209 13.95 -9.56 -12.70
CA SER A 209 13.13 -8.44 -12.26
C SER A 209 13.81 -7.12 -12.62
N LEU A 210 13.17 -6.36 -13.50
CA LEU A 210 13.61 -5.04 -14.01
C LEU A 210 12.64 -3.92 -13.62
N ALA A 211 11.67 -4.20 -12.75
CA ALA A 211 10.54 -3.34 -12.48
C ALA A 211 10.92 -1.95 -11.94
N SER A 212 10.07 -0.95 -12.13
CA SER A 212 10.27 0.42 -11.61
C SER A 212 11.65 0.99 -11.98
N ASN A 213 11.91 1.11 -13.28
CA ASN A 213 13.09 1.75 -13.84
C ASN A 213 12.67 2.71 -14.98
N PHE A 214 13.63 3.28 -15.70
CA PHE A 214 13.40 4.14 -16.87
C PHE A 214 13.77 3.43 -18.19
N LEU A 215 13.62 2.10 -18.25
CA LEU A 215 13.95 1.31 -19.44
C LEU A 215 12.94 1.58 -20.56
N SER A 216 13.35 1.45 -21.81
CA SER A 216 12.54 1.83 -22.97
C SER A 216 12.82 0.96 -24.20
N GLY A 217 11.99 1.12 -25.22
CA GLY A 217 12.09 0.36 -26.47
C GLY A 217 11.47 -1.03 -26.40
N ASP A 218 11.68 -1.82 -27.43
CA ASP A 218 11.13 -3.19 -27.53
C ASP A 218 11.96 -4.17 -26.70
N LEU A 219 11.35 -5.31 -26.33
CA LEU A 219 12.08 -6.40 -25.68
C LEU A 219 13.06 -7.07 -26.66
N PRO A 220 14.31 -7.35 -26.25
CA PRO A 220 15.28 -8.00 -27.10
C PRO A 220 14.86 -9.47 -27.36
N GLN A 221 14.92 -9.92 -28.61
CA GLN A 221 14.34 -11.20 -29.03
C GLN A 221 15.01 -12.42 -28.38
N ASP A 222 16.29 -12.31 -28.00
CA ASP A 222 17.02 -13.39 -27.35
C ASP A 222 16.60 -13.60 -25.88
N LEU A 223 15.90 -12.64 -25.26
CA LEU A 223 15.28 -12.81 -23.94
C LEU A 223 14.35 -14.03 -23.92
N PHE A 224 13.65 -14.29 -25.04
CA PHE A 224 12.71 -15.41 -25.18
C PHE A 224 13.38 -16.78 -25.31
N ALA A 225 14.72 -16.86 -25.30
CA ALA A 225 15.48 -18.11 -25.29
C ALA A 225 15.67 -18.71 -23.88
N MET A 226 15.36 -17.95 -22.82
CA MET A 226 15.56 -18.35 -21.42
C MET A 226 14.49 -19.35 -20.95
N SER A 227 14.60 -20.61 -21.39
CA SER A 227 13.58 -21.63 -21.14
C SER A 227 13.34 -22.00 -19.66
N LYS A 228 14.25 -21.68 -18.74
CA LYS A 228 14.08 -21.94 -17.29
C LYS A 228 13.39 -20.81 -16.53
N LEU A 229 13.12 -19.68 -17.19
CA LEU A 229 12.56 -18.50 -16.55
C LEU A 229 11.17 -18.80 -15.97
N LYS A 230 11.00 -18.51 -14.68
CA LYS A 230 9.77 -18.69 -13.90
C LYS A 230 9.13 -17.35 -13.55
N VAL A 231 9.94 -16.33 -13.30
CA VAL A 231 9.50 -15.00 -12.90
C VAL A 231 10.10 -13.98 -13.86
N LEU A 232 9.23 -13.25 -14.55
CA LEU A 232 9.60 -12.10 -15.39
C LEU A 232 8.77 -10.90 -14.96
N ASP A 233 9.44 -9.93 -14.34
CA ASP A 233 8.82 -8.66 -13.92
C ASP A 233 9.49 -7.50 -14.65
N LEU A 234 8.72 -6.89 -15.55
CA LEU A 234 9.11 -5.76 -16.40
C LEU A 234 8.27 -4.51 -16.08
N SER A 235 7.49 -4.56 -15.00
CA SER A 235 6.47 -3.55 -14.70
C SER A 235 7.05 -2.16 -14.46
N ASP A 236 6.25 -1.11 -14.64
CA ASP A 236 6.61 0.28 -14.31
C ASP A 236 7.91 0.73 -15.01
N ASN A 237 7.87 0.75 -16.34
CA ASN A 237 8.95 1.15 -17.24
C ASN A 237 8.36 1.85 -18.48
N GLY A 238 9.18 2.13 -19.48
CA GLY A 238 8.80 2.67 -20.79
C GLY A 238 8.92 1.67 -21.93
N PHE A 239 8.82 0.35 -21.68
CA PHE A 239 8.87 -0.64 -22.76
C PHE A 239 7.72 -0.43 -23.75
N SER A 240 8.00 -0.56 -25.04
CA SER A 240 7.07 -0.23 -26.13
C SER A 240 6.95 -1.36 -27.14
N GLY A 241 6.25 -1.09 -28.25
CA GLY A 241 6.11 -2.04 -29.35
C GLY A 241 5.02 -3.08 -29.10
N GLU A 242 5.09 -4.20 -29.82
CA GLU A 242 4.19 -5.34 -29.64
C GLU A 242 4.82 -6.39 -28.72
N LEU A 243 4.00 -7.09 -27.92
CA LEU A 243 4.46 -8.27 -27.19
C LEU A 243 4.62 -9.44 -28.17
N SER A 244 5.87 -9.79 -28.48
CA SER A 244 6.21 -10.86 -29.42
C SER A 244 5.55 -12.20 -29.05
N PHE A 245 5.07 -12.94 -30.06
CA PHE A 245 4.58 -14.31 -29.89
C PHE A 245 5.64 -15.27 -29.30
N GLN A 246 6.92 -14.91 -29.41
CA GLN A 246 8.03 -15.68 -28.84
C GLN A 246 7.98 -15.74 -27.31
N ILE A 247 7.21 -14.89 -26.63
CA ILE A 247 6.96 -15.03 -25.19
C ILE A 247 6.42 -16.43 -24.84
N GLY A 248 5.71 -17.09 -25.78
CA GLY A 248 5.25 -18.46 -25.64
C GLY A 248 6.36 -19.52 -25.52
N ASN A 249 7.63 -19.19 -25.84
CA ASN A 249 8.78 -20.07 -25.65
C ASN A 249 9.19 -20.20 -24.18
N LEU A 250 8.80 -19.24 -23.33
CA LEU A 250 9.09 -19.22 -21.90
C LEU A 250 8.10 -20.11 -21.12
N SER A 251 8.05 -21.40 -21.46
CA SER A 251 7.02 -22.34 -21.01
C SER A 251 7.02 -22.68 -19.52
N ASN A 252 8.09 -22.30 -18.79
CA ASN A 252 8.20 -22.44 -17.34
C ASN A 252 7.78 -21.18 -16.56
N LEU A 253 7.30 -20.14 -17.24
CA LEU A 253 6.82 -18.92 -16.58
C LEU A 253 5.65 -19.22 -15.66
N VAL A 254 5.79 -18.81 -14.40
CA VAL A 254 4.77 -18.84 -13.35
C VAL A 254 4.19 -17.44 -13.12
N TYR A 255 5.04 -16.42 -13.19
CA TYR A 255 4.68 -15.01 -12.98
C TYR A 255 5.21 -14.17 -14.14
N LEU A 256 4.30 -13.44 -14.78
CA LEU A 256 4.61 -12.45 -15.81
C LEU A 256 3.90 -11.14 -15.49
N ASP A 257 4.68 -10.09 -15.23
CA ASP A 257 4.19 -8.73 -15.06
C ASP A 257 4.85 -7.79 -16.06
N ILE A 258 4.02 -7.20 -16.92
CA ILE A 258 4.40 -6.20 -17.92
C ILE A 258 3.60 -4.90 -17.73
N SER A 259 2.98 -4.72 -16.57
CA SER A 259 2.08 -3.60 -16.28
C SER A 259 2.81 -2.26 -16.30
N PHE A 260 2.08 -1.16 -16.52
CA PHE A 260 2.64 0.19 -16.50
C PHE A 260 3.80 0.36 -17.48
N ASN A 261 3.53 0.04 -18.74
CA ASN A 261 4.42 0.19 -19.87
C ASN A 261 3.65 0.78 -21.06
N GLN A 262 4.27 0.82 -22.24
CA GLN A 262 3.71 1.32 -23.48
C GLN A 262 3.53 0.22 -24.53
N PHE A 263 3.40 -1.05 -24.11
CA PHE A 263 3.10 -2.15 -25.02
C PHE A 263 1.76 -1.90 -25.73
N SER A 264 1.70 -2.25 -27.00
CA SER A 264 0.58 -1.92 -27.88
C SER A 264 0.21 -3.10 -28.78
N ARG A 265 -0.73 -2.87 -29.71
CA ARG A 265 -1.27 -3.90 -30.63
C ARG A 265 -2.05 -4.98 -29.88
N LEU A 266 -2.14 -6.17 -30.47
CA LEU A 266 -2.88 -7.30 -29.94
C LEU A 266 -2.01 -8.05 -28.94
N LEU A 267 -2.65 -8.63 -27.92
CA LEU A 267 -1.99 -9.62 -27.07
C LEU A 267 -1.78 -10.92 -27.89
N PRO A 268 -0.59 -11.54 -27.87
CA PRO A 268 -0.32 -12.75 -28.66
C PRO A 268 -1.09 -13.97 -28.13
N ASP A 269 -1.60 -14.80 -29.04
CA ASP A 269 -2.38 -16.00 -28.71
C ASP A 269 -1.47 -17.21 -28.42
N VAL A 270 -0.78 -17.20 -27.28
CA VAL A 270 0.28 -18.19 -26.94
C VAL A 270 0.11 -18.87 -25.59
N PHE A 271 -0.97 -18.61 -24.87
CA PHE A 271 -1.14 -19.02 -23.48
C PHE A 271 -1.35 -20.54 -23.29
N PHE A 272 -1.60 -21.29 -24.36
CA PHE A 272 -1.56 -22.76 -24.33
C PHE A 272 -0.15 -23.34 -24.17
N ASN A 273 0.88 -22.56 -24.54
CA ASN A 273 2.28 -22.93 -24.32
C ASN A 273 2.74 -22.59 -22.90
N LEU A 274 2.16 -21.55 -22.28
CA LEU A 274 2.48 -21.06 -20.95
C LEU A 274 1.73 -21.83 -19.85
N ARG A 275 1.89 -23.15 -19.81
CA ARG A 275 1.09 -24.07 -18.98
C ARG A 275 1.34 -23.96 -17.48
N THR A 276 2.41 -23.29 -17.08
CA THR A 276 2.77 -23.07 -15.68
C THR A 276 2.39 -21.67 -15.19
N LEU A 277 1.86 -20.81 -16.08
CA LEU A 277 1.61 -19.41 -15.79
C LEU A 277 0.41 -19.28 -14.86
N GLU A 278 0.66 -18.86 -13.63
CA GLU A 278 -0.34 -18.67 -12.59
C GLU A 278 -0.78 -17.21 -12.47
N GLN A 279 0.12 -16.27 -12.74
CA GLN A 279 -0.15 -14.84 -12.61
C GLN A 279 0.27 -14.11 -13.88
N PHE A 280 -0.69 -13.41 -14.48
CA PHE A 280 -0.43 -12.56 -15.63
C PHE A 280 -1.01 -11.16 -15.38
N ALA A 281 -0.13 -10.17 -15.38
CA ALA A 281 -0.48 -8.77 -15.23
C ALA A 281 0.07 -7.96 -16.42
N ALA A 282 -0.82 -7.22 -17.06
CA ALA A 282 -0.52 -6.34 -18.19
C ALA A 282 -1.30 -5.03 -18.08
N SER A 283 -1.60 -4.60 -16.85
CA SER A 283 -2.40 -3.42 -16.56
C SER A 283 -1.73 -2.15 -17.07
N SER A 284 -2.49 -1.12 -17.42
CA SER A 284 -1.95 0.19 -17.84
C SER A 284 -0.92 0.10 -18.97
N ASN A 285 -1.37 -0.43 -20.10
CA ASN A 285 -0.64 -0.47 -21.36
C ASN A 285 -1.57 0.08 -22.48
N ASN A 286 -1.13 0.00 -23.72
CA ASN A 286 -1.88 0.41 -24.90
C ASN A 286 -2.34 -0.79 -25.74
N PHE A 287 -2.61 -1.95 -25.12
CA PHE A 287 -3.11 -3.13 -25.82
C PHE A 287 -4.52 -2.88 -26.37
N THR A 288 -4.82 -3.50 -27.51
CA THR A 288 -6.05 -3.33 -28.29
C THR A 288 -6.63 -4.69 -28.71
N GLY A 289 -7.81 -4.66 -29.32
CA GLY A 289 -8.45 -5.85 -29.89
C GLY A 289 -9.12 -6.76 -28.85
N VAL A 290 -9.38 -8.00 -29.22
CA VAL A 290 -10.06 -8.99 -28.35
C VAL A 290 -9.06 -9.81 -27.54
N LEU A 291 -9.49 -10.37 -26.42
CA LEU A 291 -8.65 -11.30 -25.67
C LEU A 291 -8.41 -12.58 -26.48
N PRO A 292 -7.18 -13.13 -26.48
CA PRO A 292 -6.88 -14.36 -27.19
C PRO A 292 -7.63 -15.57 -26.61
N VAL A 293 -8.01 -16.51 -27.47
CA VAL A 293 -8.76 -17.72 -27.07
C VAL A 293 -7.93 -18.60 -26.14
N SER A 294 -6.61 -18.69 -26.36
CA SER A 294 -5.75 -19.46 -25.48
C SER A 294 -5.67 -18.88 -24.07
N LEU A 295 -5.78 -17.55 -23.92
CA LEU A 295 -5.83 -16.89 -22.62
C LEU A 295 -7.12 -17.24 -21.88
N GLY A 296 -8.26 -17.08 -22.56
CA GLY A 296 -9.59 -17.39 -22.03
C GLY A 296 -9.84 -18.88 -21.74
N ASN A 297 -8.93 -19.76 -22.17
CA ASN A 297 -8.98 -21.20 -21.91
C ASN A 297 -7.76 -21.71 -21.12
N SER A 298 -6.98 -20.82 -20.49
CA SER A 298 -5.80 -21.24 -19.75
C SER A 298 -6.16 -22.03 -18.48
N PRO A 299 -5.62 -23.25 -18.29
CA PRO A 299 -5.92 -24.06 -17.11
C PRO A 299 -5.10 -23.67 -15.87
N SER A 300 -4.04 -22.87 -16.04
CA SER A 300 -3.06 -22.57 -14.98
C SER A 300 -3.31 -21.23 -14.30
N ILE A 301 -3.84 -20.24 -15.03
CA ILE A 301 -3.98 -18.87 -14.55
C ILE A 301 -4.90 -18.81 -13.32
N THR A 302 -4.37 -18.21 -12.26
CA THR A 302 -5.05 -17.92 -11.01
C THR A 302 -5.42 -16.45 -10.89
N THR A 303 -4.58 -15.56 -11.40
CA THR A 303 -4.75 -14.11 -11.33
C THR A 303 -4.50 -13.51 -12.69
N LEU A 304 -5.51 -12.79 -13.21
CA LEU A 304 -5.46 -12.11 -14.49
C LEU A 304 -5.80 -10.62 -14.30
N SER A 305 -4.84 -9.75 -14.60
CA SER A 305 -5.02 -8.29 -14.53
C SER A 305 -4.66 -7.62 -15.85
N LEU A 306 -5.67 -7.06 -16.52
CA LEU A 306 -5.55 -6.44 -17.85
C LEU A 306 -6.17 -5.04 -17.86
N ASP A 307 -6.40 -4.45 -16.67
CA ASP A 307 -7.11 -3.19 -16.56
C ASP A 307 -6.35 -2.00 -17.14
N ASN A 308 -7.07 -0.95 -17.50
CA ASN A 308 -6.51 0.28 -18.08
C ASN A 308 -5.77 0.00 -19.40
N ASN A 309 -6.48 -0.58 -20.35
CA ASN A 309 -6.03 -0.82 -21.73
C ASN A 309 -7.15 -0.43 -22.70
N SER A 310 -7.01 -0.78 -23.97
CA SER A 310 -8.04 -0.61 -25.01
C SER A 310 -8.60 -1.95 -25.52
N PHE A 311 -8.63 -2.99 -24.68
CA PHE A 311 -9.24 -4.28 -25.04
C PHE A 311 -10.75 -4.14 -25.29
N SER A 312 -11.27 -4.96 -26.18
CA SER A 312 -12.66 -4.93 -26.65
C SER A 312 -13.21 -6.34 -26.85
N GLY A 313 -14.47 -6.45 -27.29
CA GLY A 313 -15.14 -7.74 -27.48
C GLY A 313 -15.89 -8.22 -26.24
N SER A 314 -16.41 -9.45 -26.29
CA SER A 314 -17.18 -10.06 -25.18
C SER A 314 -16.28 -10.65 -24.12
N ILE A 315 -16.72 -10.57 -22.85
CA ILE A 315 -16.11 -11.24 -21.70
C ILE A 315 -16.31 -12.77 -21.77
N ASP A 316 -17.25 -13.28 -22.56
CA ASP A 316 -17.53 -14.72 -22.69
C ASP A 316 -16.37 -15.55 -23.25
N VAL A 317 -15.31 -14.89 -23.75
CA VAL A 317 -14.04 -15.54 -24.06
C VAL A 317 -13.42 -16.24 -22.83
N ILE A 318 -13.75 -15.78 -21.61
CA ILE A 318 -13.36 -16.42 -20.35
C ILE A 318 -14.18 -17.69 -20.15
N ASN A 319 -13.60 -18.83 -20.53
CA ASN A 319 -14.23 -20.13 -20.40
C ASN A 319 -14.02 -20.68 -18.97
N CYS A 320 -15.00 -20.47 -18.10
CA CYS A 320 -14.98 -20.96 -16.72
C CYS A 320 -14.87 -22.49 -16.58
N SER A 321 -15.21 -23.27 -17.62
CA SER A 321 -14.99 -24.73 -17.61
C SER A 321 -13.53 -25.10 -17.84
N ALA A 322 -12.75 -24.25 -18.51
CA ALA A 322 -11.32 -24.43 -18.74
C ALA A 322 -10.46 -23.73 -17.67
N MET A 323 -10.82 -22.51 -17.28
CA MET A 323 -10.10 -21.67 -16.31
C MET A 323 -10.41 -22.06 -14.85
N VAL A 324 -10.24 -23.34 -14.53
CA VAL A 324 -10.64 -23.94 -13.25
C VAL A 324 -9.83 -23.45 -12.04
N ARG A 325 -8.72 -22.75 -12.26
CA ARG A 325 -7.85 -22.18 -11.21
C ARG A 325 -8.05 -20.67 -11.01
N LEU A 326 -8.88 -20.02 -11.82
CA LEU A 326 -9.03 -18.56 -11.78
C LEU A 326 -9.66 -18.10 -10.46
N VAL A 327 -8.94 -17.25 -9.73
CA VAL A 327 -9.33 -16.69 -8.42
C VAL A 327 -9.59 -15.18 -8.51
N SER A 328 -8.82 -14.46 -9.34
CA SER A 328 -8.90 -13.01 -9.47
C SER A 328 -8.90 -12.59 -10.93
N LEU A 329 -9.90 -11.79 -11.31
CA LEU A 329 -10.08 -11.24 -12.65
C LEU A 329 -10.27 -9.73 -12.57
N ASN A 330 -9.35 -8.97 -13.17
CA ASN A 330 -9.42 -7.53 -13.29
C ASN A 330 -9.34 -7.11 -14.77
N LEU A 331 -10.46 -6.66 -15.30
CA LEU A 331 -10.62 -6.20 -16.69
C LEU A 331 -11.09 -4.73 -16.73
N GLY A 332 -10.93 -3.98 -15.64
CA GLY A 332 -11.45 -2.62 -15.54
C GLY A 332 -10.84 -1.64 -16.57
N SER A 333 -11.45 -0.48 -16.79
CA SER A 333 -10.93 0.57 -17.67
C SER A 333 -10.54 0.05 -19.06
N ASN A 334 -11.50 -0.54 -19.78
CA ASN A 334 -11.34 -1.11 -21.11
C ASN A 334 -12.60 -0.81 -21.97
N HIS A 335 -12.76 -1.51 -23.08
CA HIS A 335 -13.91 -1.40 -23.99
C HIS A 335 -14.68 -2.73 -24.14
N PHE A 336 -14.67 -3.59 -23.11
CA PHE A 336 -15.44 -4.83 -23.12
C PHE A 336 -16.94 -4.56 -23.18
N ILE A 337 -17.65 -5.42 -23.92
CA ILE A 337 -19.10 -5.38 -24.14
C ILE A 337 -19.73 -6.73 -23.77
N GLY A 338 -21.06 -6.80 -23.80
CA GLY A 338 -21.80 -8.05 -23.58
C GLY A 338 -22.19 -8.28 -22.12
N GLN A 339 -22.70 -9.48 -21.85
CA GLN A 339 -23.20 -9.88 -20.53
C GLN A 339 -22.12 -10.55 -19.68
N ILE A 340 -22.28 -10.50 -18.36
CA ILE A 340 -21.31 -11.05 -17.39
C ILE A 340 -21.72 -12.41 -16.80
N GLY A 341 -22.88 -12.94 -17.20
CA GLY A 341 -23.53 -14.08 -16.55
C GLY A 341 -22.70 -15.35 -16.51
N SER A 342 -21.85 -15.56 -17.52
CA SER A 342 -20.94 -16.70 -17.67
C SER A 342 -19.91 -16.80 -16.54
N LEU A 343 -19.49 -15.67 -15.94
CA LEU A 343 -18.50 -15.64 -14.85
C LEU A 343 -18.97 -16.39 -13.60
N SER A 344 -20.29 -16.48 -13.38
CA SER A 344 -20.86 -17.20 -12.24
C SER A 344 -20.58 -18.70 -12.23
N SER A 345 -20.15 -19.26 -13.38
CA SER A 345 -19.74 -20.66 -13.50
C SER A 345 -18.28 -20.92 -13.06
N CYS A 346 -17.47 -19.89 -12.83
CA CYS A 346 -16.10 -20.04 -12.37
C CYS A 346 -16.08 -20.39 -10.87
N SER A 347 -15.74 -21.63 -10.54
CA SER A 347 -15.93 -22.19 -9.19
C SER A 347 -15.00 -21.62 -8.10
N LEU A 348 -13.82 -21.12 -8.48
CA LEU A 348 -12.82 -20.56 -7.56
C LEU A 348 -12.72 -19.03 -7.64
N LEU A 349 -13.47 -18.38 -8.54
CA LEU A 349 -13.36 -16.96 -8.80
C LEU A 349 -13.92 -16.15 -7.62
N GLN A 350 -13.06 -15.38 -6.97
CA GLN A 350 -13.35 -14.64 -5.74
C GLN A 350 -13.41 -13.13 -5.99
N ILE A 351 -12.49 -12.61 -6.81
CA ILE A 351 -12.35 -11.18 -7.08
C ILE A 351 -12.69 -10.91 -8.53
N VAL A 352 -13.70 -10.07 -8.76
CA VAL A 352 -14.14 -9.67 -10.10
C VAL A 352 -14.21 -8.14 -10.16
N LYS A 353 -13.35 -7.55 -10.99
CA LYS A 353 -13.27 -6.11 -11.22
C LYS A 353 -13.47 -5.82 -12.70
N LEU A 354 -14.61 -5.22 -13.04
CA LEU A 354 -15.07 -4.95 -14.40
C LEU A 354 -15.42 -3.47 -14.64
N GLY A 355 -15.06 -2.59 -13.70
CA GLY A 355 -15.48 -1.19 -13.77
C GLY A 355 -14.91 -0.44 -14.97
N LYS A 356 -15.55 0.65 -15.42
CA LYS A 356 -15.13 1.47 -16.57
C LYS A 356 -15.01 0.67 -17.87
N ASN A 357 -16.05 -0.07 -18.23
CA ASN A 357 -16.18 -0.76 -19.50
C ASN A 357 -17.43 -0.28 -20.26
N ARG A 358 -17.80 -0.99 -21.33
CA ARG A 358 -19.03 -0.76 -22.11
C ARG A 358 -20.01 -1.93 -21.93
N LEU A 359 -20.02 -2.54 -20.73
CA LEU A 359 -20.97 -3.59 -20.39
C LEU A 359 -22.35 -2.98 -20.23
N ASP A 360 -23.38 -3.68 -20.69
CA ASP A 360 -24.74 -3.14 -20.80
C ASP A 360 -25.78 -4.25 -20.61
N GLY A 361 -27.02 -3.85 -20.32
CA GLY A 361 -28.16 -4.74 -20.11
C GLY A 361 -28.44 -5.05 -18.63
N ASP A 362 -29.48 -5.88 -18.43
CA ASP A 362 -29.93 -6.27 -17.09
C ASP A 362 -28.92 -7.15 -16.37
N PHE A 363 -28.82 -6.96 -15.05
CA PHE A 363 -27.96 -7.79 -14.22
C PHE A 363 -28.40 -9.27 -14.23
N PRO A 364 -27.49 -10.22 -14.48
CA PRO A 364 -27.85 -11.62 -14.68
C PRO A 364 -28.24 -12.34 -13.38
N GLU A 365 -29.36 -13.07 -13.41
CA GLU A 365 -29.85 -13.87 -12.27
C GLU A 365 -28.88 -14.99 -11.87
N SER A 366 -28.05 -15.46 -12.81
CA SER A 366 -27.08 -16.55 -12.58
C SER A 366 -26.10 -16.27 -11.43
N PHE A 367 -25.86 -15.01 -11.10
CA PHE A 367 -24.99 -14.59 -10.00
C PHE A 367 -25.47 -15.10 -8.63
N LYS A 368 -26.75 -15.49 -8.48
CA LYS A 368 -27.23 -16.19 -7.27
C LYS A 368 -26.46 -17.48 -6.98
N ASN A 369 -25.85 -18.09 -8.00
CA ASN A 369 -25.07 -19.32 -7.90
C ASN A 369 -23.57 -19.06 -7.65
N PHE A 370 -23.13 -17.80 -7.62
CA PHE A 370 -21.72 -17.44 -7.54
C PHE A 370 -21.21 -17.51 -6.08
N ARG A 371 -20.98 -18.73 -5.60
CA ARG A 371 -20.68 -19.01 -4.18
C ARG A 371 -19.30 -18.56 -3.72
N SER A 372 -18.32 -18.53 -4.62
CA SER A 372 -16.94 -18.15 -4.32
C SER A 372 -16.72 -16.63 -4.24
N LEU A 373 -17.62 -15.83 -4.84
CA LEU A 373 -17.47 -14.39 -4.99
C LEU A 373 -17.33 -13.70 -3.63
N SER A 374 -16.24 -12.96 -3.45
CA SER A 374 -15.94 -12.16 -2.26
C SER A 374 -15.86 -10.67 -2.57
N HIS A 375 -15.30 -10.29 -3.71
CA HIS A 375 -15.14 -8.91 -4.14
C HIS A 375 -15.74 -8.72 -5.53
N PHE A 376 -16.71 -7.81 -5.62
CA PHE A 376 -17.36 -7.48 -6.88
C PHE A 376 -17.40 -5.98 -7.11
N SER A 377 -16.83 -5.55 -8.24
CA SER A 377 -16.91 -4.17 -8.71
C SER A 377 -17.25 -4.14 -10.19
N ILE A 378 -18.33 -3.43 -10.54
CA ILE A 378 -18.77 -3.21 -11.93
C ILE A 378 -19.01 -1.72 -12.21
N SER A 379 -18.31 -0.86 -11.48
CA SER A 379 -18.56 0.60 -11.50
C SER A 379 -18.48 1.20 -12.91
N GLN A 380 -19.26 2.22 -13.23
CA GLN A 380 -19.17 2.97 -14.49
C GLN A 380 -19.30 2.05 -15.73
N ASN A 381 -20.45 1.39 -15.82
CA ASN A 381 -20.92 0.63 -16.98
C ASN A 381 -22.38 1.06 -17.29
N GLY A 382 -23.02 0.41 -18.26
CA GLY A 382 -24.44 0.57 -18.59
C GLY A 382 -25.34 -0.47 -17.92
N ILE A 383 -25.06 -0.90 -16.69
CA ILE A 383 -25.85 -1.99 -16.08
C ILE A 383 -27.21 -1.48 -15.57
N HIS A 384 -28.24 -2.28 -15.83
CA HIS A 384 -29.64 -2.00 -15.47
C HIS A 384 -30.20 -3.00 -14.45
N ASN A 385 -31.35 -2.65 -13.85
CA ASN A 385 -32.16 -3.46 -12.96
C ASN A 385 -31.48 -3.74 -11.61
N LEU A 386 -31.37 -2.69 -10.79
CA LEU A 386 -30.79 -2.73 -9.44
C LEU A 386 -31.50 -3.73 -8.54
N SER A 387 -32.82 -3.83 -8.66
CA SER A 387 -33.63 -4.78 -7.88
C SER A 387 -33.20 -6.22 -8.15
N ALA A 388 -33.04 -6.61 -9.42
CA ALA A 388 -32.53 -7.93 -9.78
C ALA A 388 -31.07 -8.12 -9.32
N ALA A 389 -30.23 -7.10 -9.47
CA ALA A 389 -28.83 -7.16 -9.06
C ALA A 389 -28.67 -7.47 -7.57
N LEU A 390 -29.32 -6.70 -6.69
CA LEU A 390 -29.26 -6.93 -5.24
C LEU A 390 -29.93 -8.25 -4.84
N THR A 391 -31.01 -8.62 -5.54
CA THR A 391 -31.72 -9.90 -5.30
C THR A 391 -30.85 -11.11 -5.63
N ALA A 392 -30.02 -11.05 -6.67
CA ALA A 392 -29.08 -12.10 -7.01
C ALA A 392 -27.87 -12.11 -6.05
N LEU A 393 -27.26 -10.94 -5.83
CA LEU A 393 -26.01 -10.79 -5.08
C LEU A 393 -26.13 -11.11 -3.58
N GLN A 394 -27.31 -10.96 -2.97
CA GLN A 394 -27.51 -11.37 -1.56
C GLN A 394 -27.29 -12.88 -1.32
N HIS A 395 -27.35 -13.70 -2.39
CA HIS A 395 -27.07 -15.14 -2.31
C HIS A 395 -25.57 -15.46 -2.33
N CYS A 396 -24.72 -14.51 -2.71
CA CYS A 396 -23.26 -14.63 -2.64
C CYS A 396 -22.80 -14.50 -1.17
N LYS A 397 -22.84 -15.61 -0.42
CA LYS A 397 -22.57 -15.60 1.02
C LYS A 397 -21.17 -15.15 1.42
N ASN A 398 -20.18 -15.24 0.53
CA ASN A 398 -18.82 -14.78 0.79
C ASN A 398 -18.58 -13.30 0.44
N LEU A 399 -19.59 -12.59 -0.06
CA LEU A 399 -19.45 -11.21 -0.56
C LEU A 399 -19.13 -10.23 0.57
N THR A 400 -17.90 -9.72 0.58
CA THR A 400 -17.38 -8.73 1.52
C THR A 400 -17.33 -7.33 0.92
N VAL A 401 -17.09 -7.21 -0.39
CA VAL A 401 -16.96 -5.93 -1.08
C VAL A 401 -17.90 -5.89 -2.28
N LEU A 402 -18.78 -4.89 -2.30
CA LEU A 402 -19.74 -4.66 -3.37
C LEU A 402 -19.71 -3.19 -3.80
N ILE A 403 -19.29 -2.96 -5.05
CA ILE A 403 -19.19 -1.62 -5.64
C ILE A 403 -19.97 -1.58 -6.96
N LEU A 404 -21.01 -0.75 -6.97
CA LEU A 404 -22.02 -0.64 -8.03
C LEU A 404 -22.12 0.77 -8.64
N THR A 405 -21.28 1.68 -8.18
CA THR A 405 -21.19 3.10 -8.57
C THR A 405 -21.31 3.38 -10.07
N PHE A 406 -21.95 4.48 -10.47
CA PHE A 406 -22.16 4.89 -11.86
C PHE A 406 -22.85 3.81 -12.74
N ASN A 407 -23.87 3.13 -12.23
CA ASN A 407 -24.77 2.24 -12.99
C ASN A 407 -26.24 2.61 -12.69
N PHE A 408 -27.21 1.77 -13.06
CA PHE A 408 -28.61 1.83 -12.59
C PHE A 408 -29.24 3.22 -12.66
N HIS A 409 -28.94 3.96 -13.72
CA HIS A 409 -29.17 5.40 -13.77
C HIS A 409 -30.66 5.75 -13.66
N GLY A 410 -31.02 6.51 -12.63
CA GLY A 410 -32.40 6.96 -12.40
C GLY A 410 -33.35 5.89 -11.85
N GLU A 411 -32.85 4.70 -11.50
CA GLU A 411 -33.66 3.64 -10.89
C GLU A 411 -34.05 3.97 -9.43
N ILE A 412 -34.89 3.12 -8.84
CA ILE A 412 -35.37 3.26 -7.47
C ILE A 412 -34.54 2.36 -6.55
N MET A 413 -34.03 2.90 -5.45
CA MET A 413 -33.39 2.11 -4.39
C MET A 413 -34.42 1.14 -3.77
N PRO A 414 -34.20 -0.18 -3.79
CA PRO A 414 -35.18 -1.13 -3.28
C PRO A 414 -35.34 -1.04 -1.76
N THR A 415 -36.52 -0.66 -1.26
CA THR A 415 -36.80 -0.54 0.19
C THR A 415 -37.73 -1.64 0.72
N ASN A 416 -38.60 -2.20 -0.13
CA ASN A 416 -39.61 -3.20 0.24
C ASN A 416 -39.11 -4.66 0.19
N LEU A 417 -37.81 -4.85 -0.06
CA LEU A 417 -37.20 -6.17 -0.15
C LEU A 417 -36.50 -6.54 1.16
N ASN A 418 -36.65 -7.80 1.56
CA ASN A 418 -35.95 -8.37 2.72
C ASN A 418 -34.52 -8.83 2.35
N LEU A 419 -33.72 -7.91 1.80
CA LEU A 419 -32.35 -8.20 1.38
C LEU A 419 -31.43 -8.44 2.58
N ARG A 420 -30.46 -9.35 2.44
CA ARG A 420 -29.51 -9.68 3.52
C ARG A 420 -28.08 -9.86 3.01
N PHE A 421 -27.21 -8.95 3.43
CA PHE A 421 -25.79 -8.95 3.10
C PHE A 421 -24.96 -9.13 4.38
N GLU A 422 -24.95 -10.36 4.91
CA GLU A 422 -24.44 -10.69 6.25
C GLU A 422 -22.91 -10.52 6.41
N ASN A 423 -22.16 -10.72 5.32
CA ASN A 423 -20.70 -10.64 5.32
C ASN A 423 -20.14 -9.38 4.68
N THR A 424 -20.99 -8.53 4.13
CA THR A 424 -20.57 -7.32 3.43
C THR A 424 -20.00 -6.29 4.41
N ARG A 425 -18.81 -5.80 4.07
CA ARG A 425 -18.03 -4.81 4.83
C ARG A 425 -17.94 -3.49 4.10
N LEU A 426 -17.92 -3.54 2.76
CA LEU A 426 -17.96 -2.36 1.92
C LEU A 426 -19.13 -2.45 0.96
N PHE A 427 -20.01 -1.46 1.04
CA PHE A 427 -21.10 -1.28 0.11
C PHE A 427 -21.06 0.14 -0.45
N ALA A 428 -20.89 0.25 -1.76
CA ALA A 428 -20.83 1.53 -2.46
C ALA A 428 -21.71 1.51 -3.70
N ILE A 429 -22.65 2.45 -3.79
CA ILE A 429 -23.49 2.68 -4.96
C ILE A 429 -23.73 4.18 -5.15
N THR A 430 -22.75 4.82 -5.77
CA THR A 430 -22.67 6.29 -5.87
C THR A 430 -22.92 6.79 -7.27
N ASN A 431 -23.36 8.04 -7.40
CA ASN A 431 -23.55 8.72 -8.68
C ASN A 431 -24.44 7.94 -9.68
N CYS A 432 -25.47 7.27 -9.17
CA CYS A 432 -26.44 6.51 -9.96
C CYS A 432 -27.76 7.27 -10.17
N ARG A 433 -27.91 8.49 -9.59
CA ARG A 433 -29.18 9.25 -9.58
C ARG A 433 -30.35 8.42 -9.02
N LEU A 434 -30.08 7.54 -8.06
CA LEU A 434 -31.11 6.67 -7.50
C LEU A 434 -32.14 7.47 -6.73
N THR A 435 -33.41 7.17 -6.94
CA THR A 435 -34.54 7.78 -6.23
C THR A 435 -35.02 6.85 -5.10
N GLY A 436 -35.94 7.33 -4.27
CA GLY A 436 -36.47 6.60 -3.11
C GLY A 436 -35.89 7.10 -1.80
N SER A 437 -35.78 6.22 -0.80
CA SER A 437 -35.28 6.55 0.54
C SER A 437 -34.13 5.62 0.96
N MET A 438 -33.54 5.89 2.13
CA MET A 438 -32.56 4.98 2.73
C MET A 438 -33.15 3.57 2.90
N PRO A 439 -32.48 2.51 2.41
CA PRO A 439 -33.02 1.17 2.51
C PRO A 439 -32.93 0.58 3.93
N PRO A 440 -34.03 0.10 4.53
CA PRO A 440 -34.03 -0.44 5.89
C PRO A 440 -33.18 -1.70 6.06
N TRP A 441 -33.05 -2.51 5.00
CA TRP A 441 -32.30 -3.77 5.03
C TRP A 441 -30.79 -3.58 5.28
N LEU A 442 -30.23 -2.38 5.09
CA LEU A 442 -28.82 -2.09 5.42
C LEU A 442 -28.51 -2.35 6.90
N SER A 443 -29.49 -2.16 7.79
CA SER A 443 -29.35 -2.46 9.22
C SER A 443 -29.02 -3.93 9.49
N SER A 444 -29.33 -4.84 8.57
CA SER A 444 -29.01 -6.27 8.69
C SER A 444 -27.55 -6.61 8.36
N SER A 445 -26.81 -5.70 7.70
CA SER A 445 -25.40 -5.87 7.35
C SER A 445 -24.49 -5.53 8.53
N THR A 446 -24.57 -6.31 9.60
CA THR A 446 -23.93 -6.00 10.88
C THR A 446 -22.41 -5.92 10.84
N LYS A 447 -21.75 -6.41 9.77
CA LYS A 447 -20.29 -6.31 9.54
C LYS A 447 -19.87 -5.11 8.70
N LEU A 448 -20.80 -4.23 8.31
CA LEU A 448 -20.51 -3.09 7.45
C LEU A 448 -19.53 -2.12 8.13
N GLN A 449 -18.49 -1.75 7.39
CA GLN A 449 -17.43 -0.83 7.81
C GLN A 449 -17.42 0.45 6.97
N PHE A 450 -17.79 0.33 5.70
CA PHE A 450 -17.80 1.39 4.71
C PHE A 450 -19.14 1.39 3.96
N LEU A 451 -19.86 2.51 4.06
CA LEU A 451 -21.10 2.76 3.34
C LEU A 451 -20.99 4.06 2.55
N ASP A 452 -21.19 3.99 1.24
CA ASP A 452 -21.23 5.16 0.37
C ASP A 452 -22.43 5.11 -0.57
N LEU A 453 -23.37 6.03 -0.36
CA LEU A 453 -24.58 6.24 -1.17
C LEU A 453 -24.59 7.63 -1.79
N SER A 454 -23.45 8.29 -1.88
CA SER A 454 -23.32 9.68 -2.32
C SER A 454 -23.70 9.90 -3.78
N GLY A 455 -24.10 11.13 -4.12
CA GLY A 455 -24.39 11.52 -5.51
C GLY A 455 -25.65 10.87 -6.10
N ASN A 456 -26.63 10.55 -5.26
CA ASN A 456 -27.92 10.02 -5.70
C ASN A 456 -29.03 11.08 -5.51
N SER A 457 -30.28 10.67 -5.68
CA SER A 457 -31.47 11.48 -5.45
C SER A 457 -32.32 10.84 -4.34
N LEU A 458 -31.67 10.25 -3.34
CA LEU A 458 -32.35 9.64 -2.19
C LEU A 458 -32.93 10.75 -1.31
N SER A 459 -34.10 10.49 -0.74
CA SER A 459 -34.91 11.46 -0.01
C SER A 459 -35.50 10.87 1.27
N GLY A 460 -36.20 11.70 2.04
CA GLY A 460 -36.76 11.33 3.34
C GLY A 460 -35.73 11.46 4.46
N GLU A 461 -36.10 10.98 5.65
CA GLU A 461 -35.24 11.05 6.83
C GLU A 461 -34.20 9.94 6.85
N ILE A 462 -33.04 10.22 7.45
CA ILE A 462 -32.01 9.22 7.70
C ILE A 462 -32.44 8.37 8.91
N PRO A 463 -32.59 7.04 8.79
CA PRO A 463 -33.01 6.18 9.89
C PRO A 463 -31.98 6.13 11.02
N SER A 464 -32.45 6.18 12.28
CA SER A 464 -31.59 6.07 13.46
C SER A 464 -30.88 4.72 13.59
N SER A 465 -31.44 3.67 12.99
CA SER A 465 -30.91 2.29 13.01
C SER A 465 -29.57 2.12 12.30
N ILE A 466 -29.15 3.08 11.47
CA ILE A 466 -27.80 3.05 10.88
C ILE A 466 -26.73 3.11 11.98
N ALA A 467 -27.02 3.76 13.12
CA ALA A 467 -26.12 3.79 14.28
C ALA A 467 -25.92 2.42 14.95
N ASP A 468 -26.79 1.44 14.68
CA ASP A 468 -26.67 0.08 15.23
C ASP A 468 -25.54 -0.72 14.58
N LEU A 469 -24.98 -0.23 13.46
CA LEU A 469 -23.87 -0.85 12.74
C LEU A 469 -22.56 -0.64 13.51
N GLN A 470 -22.23 -1.58 14.39
CA GLN A 470 -21.14 -1.49 15.36
C GLN A 470 -19.74 -1.27 14.75
N TYR A 471 -19.53 -1.69 13.50
CA TYR A 471 -18.25 -1.57 12.80
C TYR A 471 -18.20 -0.41 11.79
N LEU A 472 -19.31 0.31 11.57
CA LEU A 472 -19.38 1.33 10.54
C LEU A 472 -18.46 2.50 10.88
N SER A 473 -17.51 2.79 10.01
CA SER A 473 -16.41 3.71 10.26
C SER A 473 -16.26 4.79 9.19
N TYR A 474 -16.83 4.52 8.02
CA TYR A 474 -16.97 5.44 6.91
C TYR A 474 -18.44 5.47 6.48
N LEU A 475 -19.02 6.67 6.49
CA LEU A 475 -20.37 6.94 6.00
C LEU A 475 -20.35 8.16 5.10
N ASP A 476 -20.69 7.97 3.84
CA ASP A 476 -20.91 9.06 2.89
C ASP A 476 -22.32 8.98 2.31
N LEU A 477 -23.15 9.97 2.68
CA LEU A 477 -24.51 10.19 2.19
C LEU A 477 -24.62 11.52 1.44
N SER A 478 -23.49 12.13 1.10
CA SER A 478 -23.46 13.47 0.53
C SER A 478 -24.13 13.54 -0.84
N ARG A 479 -24.53 14.74 -1.25
CA ARG A 479 -25.14 15.00 -2.57
C ARG A 479 -26.38 14.12 -2.79
N ASN A 480 -27.33 14.22 -1.88
CA ASN A 480 -28.65 13.58 -1.94
C ASN A 480 -29.72 14.64 -1.60
N SER A 481 -30.95 14.20 -1.34
CA SER A 481 -32.08 15.04 -0.91
C SER A 481 -32.62 14.59 0.45
N PHE A 482 -31.75 14.10 1.34
CA PHE A 482 -32.15 13.70 2.69
C PHE A 482 -32.61 14.91 3.50
N SER A 483 -33.73 14.76 4.21
CA SER A 483 -34.40 15.81 4.98
C SER A 483 -34.53 15.42 6.46
N GLY A 484 -35.13 16.30 7.27
CA GLY A 484 -35.29 16.07 8.71
C GLY A 484 -34.00 16.36 9.48
N SER A 485 -33.93 15.94 10.74
CA SER A 485 -32.74 16.16 11.59
C SER A 485 -31.74 15.03 11.48
N ILE A 486 -30.44 15.34 11.67
CA ILE A 486 -29.42 14.30 11.85
C ILE A 486 -29.79 13.45 13.07
N PRO A 487 -29.89 12.11 12.97
CA PRO A 487 -30.29 11.26 14.09
C PRO A 487 -29.33 11.39 15.26
N ARG A 488 -29.84 11.65 16.47
CA ARG A 488 -29.00 11.75 17.68
C ARG A 488 -28.22 10.45 17.96
N SER A 489 -28.71 9.29 17.51
CA SER A 489 -27.98 8.02 17.62
C SER A 489 -26.64 8.02 16.90
N PHE A 490 -26.42 8.90 15.91
CA PHE A 490 -25.13 9.02 15.21
C PHE A 490 -24.01 9.51 16.13
N THR A 491 -24.32 10.04 17.31
CA THR A 491 -23.29 10.38 18.31
C THR A 491 -22.80 9.17 19.11
N GLN A 492 -23.29 7.96 18.80
CA GLN A 492 -23.04 6.73 19.54
C GLN A 492 -22.42 5.61 18.70
N PHE A 493 -21.95 5.88 17.47
CA PHE A 493 -21.29 4.87 16.64
C PHE A 493 -20.12 4.21 17.38
N HIS A 494 -20.25 2.91 17.63
CA HIS A 494 -19.35 2.19 18.53
C HIS A 494 -17.89 2.24 18.06
N SER A 495 -17.66 2.02 16.77
CA SER A 495 -16.35 2.08 16.09
C SER A 495 -15.61 3.41 16.25
N LEU A 496 -16.35 4.53 16.37
CA LEU A 496 -15.79 5.88 16.48
C LEU A 496 -15.68 6.35 17.93
N VAL A 497 -16.47 5.76 18.83
CA VAL A 497 -16.37 5.98 20.29
C VAL A 497 -15.24 5.13 20.88
N ASN A 498 -15.16 3.84 20.53
CA ASN A 498 -14.21 2.86 21.02
C ASN A 498 -13.36 2.30 19.87
N LEU A 499 -12.05 2.52 19.90
CA LEU A 499 -11.12 2.04 18.87
C LEU A 499 -10.85 0.51 18.92
N SER A 500 -11.65 -0.26 19.67
CA SER A 500 -11.58 -1.71 19.74
C SER A 500 -12.35 -2.33 18.57
N ASN A 501 -11.74 -2.34 17.39
CA ASN A 501 -12.28 -3.05 16.24
C ASN A 501 -11.51 -4.38 16.04
N PRO A 502 -12.07 -5.54 16.44
CA PRO A 502 -11.42 -6.83 16.22
C PRO A 502 -11.30 -7.20 14.72
N LEU A 503 -11.94 -6.46 13.81
CA LEU A 503 -11.80 -6.59 12.36
C LEU A 503 -10.70 -5.67 11.77
N LYS A 504 -9.96 -4.91 12.61
CA LYS A 504 -8.75 -4.18 12.17
C LYS A 504 -7.72 -5.21 11.71
N GLY A 505 -7.49 -5.30 10.40
CA GLY A 505 -6.44 -6.15 9.82
C GLY A 505 -6.87 -6.92 8.57
N GLU A 506 -8.17 -7.00 8.27
CA GLU A 506 -8.63 -7.53 6.98
C GLU A 506 -8.77 -6.38 5.98
N ILE A 507 -7.60 -5.99 5.45
CA ILE A 507 -7.39 -4.99 4.41
C ILE A 507 -8.33 -5.30 3.23
N PHE A 508 -8.94 -4.26 2.65
CA PHE A 508 -9.60 -4.34 1.34
C PHE A 508 -8.53 -4.50 0.25
N ASP A 509 -7.89 -5.68 0.22
CA ASP A 509 -6.73 -5.95 -0.60
C ASP A 509 -7.13 -5.93 -2.09
N GLY A 510 -6.44 -5.11 -2.88
CA GLY A 510 -6.60 -5.05 -4.32
C GLY A 510 -7.87 -4.36 -4.84
N CYS A 511 -8.70 -3.67 -4.06
CA CYS A 511 -9.75 -2.81 -4.65
C CYS A 511 -9.24 -1.37 -4.83
N LEU A 512 -9.15 -0.92 -6.08
CA LEU A 512 -8.86 0.47 -6.41
C LEU A 512 -10.12 1.30 -6.18
N PHE A 513 -10.06 2.21 -5.21
CA PHE A 513 -11.11 3.20 -4.94
C PHE A 513 -10.76 4.52 -5.62
N TYR A 514 -11.76 5.16 -6.21
CA TYR A 514 -11.70 6.58 -6.52
C TYR A 514 -12.64 7.27 -5.52
N LEU A 515 -12.10 7.66 -4.37
CA LEU A 515 -12.83 8.55 -3.46
C LEU A 515 -12.80 9.95 -4.06
N ASN A 516 -13.97 10.50 -4.34
CA ASN A 516 -14.13 11.87 -4.79
C ASN A 516 -13.90 12.81 -3.60
N SER A 517 -12.67 13.24 -3.42
CA SER A 517 -12.31 14.27 -2.45
C SER A 517 -12.36 15.62 -3.18
N SER A 518 -13.36 16.43 -2.82
CA SER A 518 -13.62 17.81 -3.23
C SER A 518 -14.56 18.05 -4.43
N SER A 519 -15.50 18.97 -4.19
CA SER A 519 -16.28 19.67 -5.19
C SER A 519 -15.37 20.31 -6.25
N ASN A 520 -15.62 19.95 -7.52
CA ASN A 520 -15.16 20.61 -8.75
C ASN A 520 -13.86 20.14 -9.43
N SER A 521 -13.27 19.00 -9.07
CA SER A 521 -12.21 18.39 -9.90
C SER A 521 -12.33 16.87 -9.99
N PHE A 522 -12.31 16.32 -11.20
CA PHE A 522 -12.45 14.89 -11.53
C PHE A 522 -11.21 14.04 -11.17
N SER A 523 -10.44 14.41 -10.15
CA SER A 523 -9.23 13.72 -9.72
C SER A 523 -9.49 12.88 -8.47
N GLY A 524 -10.03 11.68 -8.65
CA GLY A 524 -10.16 10.71 -7.55
C GLY A 524 -8.79 10.23 -7.08
N ARG A 525 -8.58 10.15 -5.76
CA ARG A 525 -7.33 9.63 -5.18
C ARG A 525 -7.37 8.10 -5.15
N GLN A 526 -6.28 7.48 -5.60
CA GLN A 526 -6.08 6.03 -5.56
C GLN A 526 -5.68 5.58 -4.16
N TYR A 527 -6.46 4.67 -3.56
CA TYR A 527 -6.10 3.99 -2.31
C TYR A 527 -5.83 2.51 -2.62
N GLU A 528 -4.60 2.04 -2.38
CA GLU A 528 -4.24 0.63 -2.52
C GLU A 528 -4.39 -0.17 -1.22
N GLN A 529 -4.38 0.53 -0.09
CA GLN A 529 -4.64 -0.03 1.23
C GLN A 529 -5.54 0.96 1.95
N LEU A 530 -6.75 0.52 2.26
CA LEU A 530 -7.74 1.29 3.00
C LEU A 530 -7.30 1.40 4.47
N LEU A 531 -6.33 2.29 4.75
CA LEU A 531 -6.35 3.07 5.97
C LEU A 531 -7.49 4.07 5.80
N VAL A 532 -8.74 3.58 5.90
CA VAL A 532 -9.93 4.40 5.70
C VAL A 532 -9.86 5.54 6.70
N SER A 533 -9.87 6.78 6.22
CA SER A 533 -10.12 7.92 7.08
C SER A 533 -11.48 7.72 7.74
N LEU A 534 -11.53 7.80 9.06
CA LEU A 534 -12.77 7.64 9.82
C LEU A 534 -13.64 8.87 9.57
N GLN A 535 -14.68 8.72 8.75
CA GLN A 535 -15.36 9.87 8.11
C GLN A 535 -16.87 9.76 8.16
N PHE A 536 -17.52 10.86 8.52
CA PHE A 536 -18.94 11.12 8.25
C PHE A 536 -19.08 12.31 7.31
N ASN A 537 -19.67 12.05 6.16
CA ASN A 537 -19.99 13.06 5.16
C ASN A 537 -21.49 13.04 4.86
N LEU A 538 -22.17 14.10 5.28
CA LEU A 538 -23.61 14.33 5.08
C LEU A 538 -23.87 15.59 4.25
N SER A 539 -22.85 16.12 3.56
CA SER A 539 -22.94 17.40 2.88
C SER A 539 -23.86 17.39 1.66
N TYR A 540 -24.29 18.58 1.21
CA TYR A 540 -25.18 18.73 0.04
C TYR A 540 -26.46 17.89 0.20
N ASN A 541 -27.22 18.18 1.26
CA ASN A 541 -28.52 17.58 1.55
C ASN A 541 -29.50 18.68 2.04
N GLU A 542 -30.69 18.27 2.46
CA GLU A 542 -31.75 19.14 2.98
C GLU A 542 -31.90 18.99 4.51
N LEU A 543 -30.83 18.60 5.22
CA LEU A 543 -30.85 18.30 6.64
C LEU A 543 -31.04 19.58 7.47
N SER A 544 -31.86 19.49 8.51
CA SER A 544 -32.24 20.61 9.38
C SER A 544 -32.02 20.27 10.85
N GLY A 545 -32.41 21.16 11.76
CA GLY A 545 -32.18 20.98 13.19
C GLY A 545 -30.79 21.44 13.62
N ILE A 546 -30.27 20.89 14.71
CA ILE A 546 -29.02 21.32 15.35
C ILE A 546 -27.88 20.32 15.17
N ILE A 547 -26.64 20.77 15.37
CA ILE A 547 -25.49 19.89 15.58
C ILE A 547 -25.52 19.41 17.04
N TRP A 548 -25.67 18.11 17.27
CA TRP A 548 -25.74 17.55 18.63
C TRP A 548 -24.43 17.76 19.40
N PRO A 549 -24.46 18.32 20.63
CA PRO A 549 -23.26 18.41 21.47
C PRO A 549 -22.57 17.06 21.72
N GLU A 550 -23.33 15.97 21.72
CA GLU A 550 -22.83 14.60 21.89
C GLU A 550 -21.96 14.12 20.74
N PHE A 551 -21.90 14.83 19.59
CA PHE A 551 -20.90 14.53 18.56
C PHE A 551 -19.48 14.49 19.12
N GLY A 552 -19.19 15.27 20.18
CA GLY A 552 -17.92 15.21 20.91
C GLY A 552 -17.57 13.83 21.52
N ASN A 553 -18.47 12.83 21.48
CA ASN A 553 -18.19 11.46 21.87
C ASN A 553 -17.41 10.66 20.81
N LEU A 554 -17.44 11.07 19.54
CA LEU A 554 -16.82 10.36 18.41
C LEU A 554 -15.31 10.64 18.32
N LYS A 555 -14.57 10.37 19.39
CA LYS A 555 -13.17 10.82 19.58
C LYS A 555 -12.20 10.44 18.46
N HIS A 556 -12.51 9.39 17.71
CA HIS A 556 -11.65 8.84 16.66
C HIS A 556 -12.03 9.29 15.26
N ILE A 557 -13.06 10.13 15.07
CA ILE A 557 -13.39 10.64 13.74
C ILE A 557 -12.28 11.57 13.23
N HIS A 558 -11.93 11.43 11.95
CA HIS A 558 -10.94 12.25 11.26
C HIS A 558 -11.63 13.32 10.41
N VAL A 559 -12.75 12.99 9.75
CA VAL A 559 -13.46 13.91 8.85
C VAL A 559 -14.94 14.01 9.25
N LEU A 560 -15.42 15.23 9.48
CA LEU A 560 -16.82 15.54 9.66
C LEU A 560 -17.22 16.65 8.68
N ASP A 561 -18.00 16.29 7.66
CA ASP A 561 -18.53 17.23 6.68
C ASP A 561 -20.06 17.27 6.76
N LEU A 562 -20.59 18.42 7.17
CA LEU A 562 -22.02 18.74 7.27
C LEU A 562 -22.39 19.93 6.38
N SER A 563 -21.51 20.32 5.46
CA SER A 563 -21.68 21.51 4.64
C SER A 563 -22.89 21.45 3.72
N ASN A 564 -23.36 22.60 3.23
CA ASN A 564 -24.46 22.67 2.25
C ASN A 564 -25.72 21.93 2.75
N ASN A 565 -26.25 22.39 3.89
CA ASN A 565 -27.47 21.88 4.52
C ASN A 565 -28.29 23.06 5.09
N LYS A 566 -29.35 22.76 5.84
CA LYS A 566 -30.23 23.73 6.53
C LYS A 566 -30.05 23.68 8.05
N LEU A 567 -28.85 23.36 8.54
CA LEU A 567 -28.59 23.25 9.98
C LEU A 567 -28.65 24.62 10.66
N THR A 568 -29.11 24.63 11.90
CA THR A 568 -29.36 25.84 12.71
C THR A 568 -28.76 25.70 14.10
N GLY A 569 -28.83 26.78 14.89
CA GLY A 569 -28.30 26.79 16.26
C GLY A 569 -26.80 27.04 16.32
N GLN A 570 -26.21 26.85 17.49
CA GLN A 570 -24.80 27.15 17.75
C GLN A 570 -23.89 25.96 17.47
N ILE A 571 -22.64 26.24 17.10
CA ILE A 571 -21.57 25.23 17.02
C ILE A 571 -21.26 24.75 18.45
N PRO A 572 -21.44 23.45 18.79
CA PRO A 572 -21.21 22.97 20.15
C PRO A 572 -19.73 23.02 20.55
N SER A 573 -19.43 23.61 21.72
CA SER A 573 -18.07 23.66 22.26
C SER A 573 -17.47 22.27 22.56
N THR A 574 -18.32 21.25 22.69
CA THR A 574 -17.96 19.84 22.87
C THR A 574 -17.30 19.20 21.65
N LEU A 575 -17.42 19.78 20.45
CA LEU A 575 -16.67 19.32 19.27
C LEU A 575 -15.15 19.40 19.49
N SER A 576 -14.68 20.23 20.44
CA SER A 576 -13.28 20.25 20.90
C SER A 576 -12.78 18.95 21.55
N LYS A 577 -13.65 17.94 21.74
CA LYS A 577 -13.30 16.61 22.24
C LYS A 577 -12.94 15.62 21.12
N LEU A 578 -13.14 15.99 19.85
CA LEU A 578 -12.80 15.18 18.68
C LEU A 578 -11.29 15.19 18.43
N THR A 579 -10.53 14.56 19.32
CA THR A 579 -9.07 14.73 19.38
C THR A 579 -8.33 14.25 18.14
N CYS A 580 -8.91 13.40 17.30
CA CYS A 580 -8.31 12.93 16.04
C CYS A 580 -8.80 13.68 14.78
N LEU A 581 -9.60 14.74 14.95
CA LEU A 581 -10.23 15.42 13.81
C LEU A 581 -9.18 16.16 12.96
N GLU A 582 -9.19 15.85 11.66
CA GLU A 582 -8.33 16.43 10.62
C GLU A 582 -9.08 17.47 9.78
N SER A 583 -10.38 17.24 9.50
CA SER A 583 -11.21 18.14 8.69
C SER A 583 -12.60 18.31 9.30
N LEU A 584 -13.04 19.57 9.42
CA LEU A 584 -14.38 19.95 9.86
C LEU A 584 -14.98 20.99 8.91
N ASP A 585 -16.00 20.59 8.16
CA ASP A 585 -16.71 21.48 7.24
C ASP A 585 -18.17 21.64 7.66
N LEU A 586 -18.54 22.87 8.00
CA LEU A 586 -19.88 23.30 8.42
C LEU A 586 -20.39 24.44 7.52
N SER A 587 -19.73 24.70 6.39
CA SER A 587 -20.02 25.81 5.49
C SER A 587 -21.42 25.70 4.86
N TYR A 588 -21.98 26.80 4.38
CA TYR A 588 -23.29 26.85 3.72
C TYR A 588 -24.41 26.21 4.57
N ASN A 589 -24.62 26.77 5.76
CA ASN A 589 -25.68 26.40 6.69
C ASN A 589 -26.32 27.67 7.29
N ASN A 590 -27.24 27.52 8.23
CA ASN A 590 -27.93 28.61 8.94
C ASN A 590 -27.49 28.67 10.42
N LEU A 591 -26.21 28.40 10.70
CA LEU A 591 -25.64 28.36 12.06
C LEU A 591 -25.49 29.78 12.63
N THR A 592 -25.67 29.93 13.94
CA THR A 592 -25.63 31.21 14.66
C THR A 592 -24.67 31.16 15.86
N GLY A 593 -24.42 32.31 16.49
CA GLY A 593 -23.54 32.39 17.67
C GLY A 593 -22.06 32.47 17.31
N MET A 594 -21.19 32.13 18.27
CA MET A 594 -19.73 32.25 18.12
C MET A 594 -19.06 30.92 17.76
N ILE A 595 -17.91 31.01 17.10
CA ILE A 595 -16.99 29.87 16.94
C ILE A 595 -16.39 29.55 18.33
N PRO A 596 -16.61 28.35 18.91
CA PRO A 596 -16.17 28.06 20.26
C PRO A 596 -14.63 28.15 20.41
N PRO A 597 -14.11 28.94 21.37
CA PRO A 597 -12.67 29.06 21.59
C PRO A 597 -11.96 27.75 21.96
N SER A 598 -12.72 26.75 22.42
CA SER A 598 -12.23 25.40 22.75
C SER A 598 -11.77 24.62 21.52
N LEU A 599 -12.23 24.95 20.30
CA LEU A 599 -11.81 24.28 19.06
C LEU A 599 -10.31 24.40 18.78
N ARG A 600 -9.63 25.40 19.37
CA ARG A 600 -8.16 25.53 19.30
C ARG A 600 -7.39 24.33 19.84
N ARG A 601 -8.04 23.47 20.65
CA ARG A 601 -7.44 22.24 21.19
C ARG A 601 -7.28 21.12 20.16
N LEU A 602 -7.93 21.23 18.99
CA LEU A 602 -7.86 20.22 17.95
C LEU A 602 -6.51 20.30 17.22
N SER A 603 -5.54 19.52 17.68
CA SER A 603 -4.13 19.60 17.22
C SER A 603 -3.89 18.98 15.84
N PHE A 604 -4.77 18.10 15.36
CA PHE A 604 -4.67 17.49 14.02
C PHE A 604 -5.51 18.21 12.97
N LEU A 605 -6.26 19.26 13.35
CA LEU A 605 -7.14 19.98 12.43
C LEU A 605 -6.32 20.70 11.36
N THR A 606 -6.47 20.29 10.12
CA THR A 606 -5.78 20.87 8.95
C THR A 606 -6.72 21.65 8.04
N SER A 607 -8.01 21.29 8.06
CA SER A 607 -9.07 21.96 7.29
C SER A 607 -10.24 22.31 8.20
N PHE A 608 -10.71 23.55 8.10
CA PHE A 608 -11.85 24.06 8.85
C PHE A 608 -12.58 25.11 8.02
N ASP A 609 -13.87 24.86 7.75
CA ASP A 609 -14.71 25.77 6.98
C ASP A 609 -16.06 25.97 7.67
N VAL A 610 -16.41 27.22 7.92
CA VAL A 610 -17.68 27.69 8.48
C VAL A 610 -18.26 28.83 7.63
N SER A 611 -17.77 29.00 6.41
CA SER A 611 -18.18 30.06 5.51
C SER A 611 -19.68 30.00 5.19
N TYR A 612 -20.27 31.14 4.85
CA TYR A 612 -21.69 31.28 4.51
C TYR A 612 -22.63 30.70 5.59
N ASN A 613 -22.56 31.31 6.78
CA ASN A 613 -23.44 31.06 7.92
C ASN A 613 -23.83 32.43 8.54
N HIS A 614 -24.47 32.42 9.71
CA HIS A 614 -24.82 33.64 10.48
C HIS A 614 -24.01 33.74 11.77
N LEU A 615 -22.73 33.38 11.72
CA LEU A 615 -21.83 33.40 12.87
C LEU A 615 -21.36 34.82 13.19
N GLY A 616 -21.08 35.07 14.47
CA GLY A 616 -20.57 36.34 14.96
C GLY A 616 -19.54 36.20 16.09
N GLY A 617 -18.83 37.29 16.39
CA GLY A 617 -17.84 37.35 17.44
C GLY A 617 -16.41 37.06 16.97
N ARG A 618 -15.51 36.86 17.94
CA ARG A 618 -14.07 36.72 17.68
C ARG A 618 -13.72 35.33 17.16
N ILE A 619 -12.97 35.25 16.05
CA ILE A 619 -12.34 34.02 15.57
C ILE A 619 -11.27 33.58 16.58
N PRO A 620 -11.26 32.31 17.03
CA PRO A 620 -10.26 31.83 17.98
C PRO A 620 -8.83 31.94 17.43
N CYS A 621 -7.93 32.63 18.16
CA CYS A 621 -6.52 32.74 17.79
C CYS A 621 -5.66 31.67 18.49
N GLY A 622 -4.72 31.05 17.76
CA GLY A 622 -3.72 30.12 18.29
C GLY A 622 -3.95 28.65 17.92
N GLY A 623 -2.92 27.81 18.09
CA GLY A 623 -2.94 26.42 17.63
C GLY A 623 -3.03 26.34 16.10
N GLN A 624 -3.84 25.42 15.59
CA GLN A 624 -4.02 25.23 14.14
C GLN A 624 -4.72 26.41 13.45
N PHE A 625 -5.48 27.25 14.19
CA PHE A 625 -6.20 28.39 13.62
C PHE A 625 -5.31 29.48 12.99
N LEU A 626 -4.01 29.47 13.27
CA LEU A 626 -3.05 30.37 12.61
C LEU A 626 -2.65 29.92 11.20
N ALA A 627 -2.84 28.64 10.88
CA ALA A 627 -2.49 28.04 9.60
C ALA A 627 -3.71 27.83 8.67
N LEU A 628 -4.93 28.10 9.17
CA LEU A 628 -6.17 27.93 8.40
C LEU A 628 -6.35 29.03 7.34
N SER A 629 -7.01 28.68 6.24
CA SER A 629 -7.33 29.64 5.17
C SER A 629 -8.41 30.63 5.61
N ASN A 630 -8.22 31.91 5.29
CA ASN A 630 -9.22 32.97 5.50
C ASN A 630 -10.53 32.71 4.74
N THR A 631 -10.50 31.95 3.65
CA THR A 631 -11.71 31.61 2.86
C THR A 631 -12.74 30.85 3.68
N GLY A 632 -12.29 30.05 4.66
CA GLY A 632 -13.15 29.22 5.51
C GLY A 632 -14.04 30.01 6.49
N PHE A 633 -13.98 31.34 6.50
CA PHE A 633 -14.78 32.17 7.40
C PHE A 633 -15.64 33.22 6.65
N VAL A 634 -15.50 33.31 5.32
CA VAL A 634 -16.19 34.30 4.47
C VAL A 634 -17.71 34.12 4.55
N GLY A 635 -18.47 35.20 4.33
CA GLY A 635 -19.95 35.13 4.33
C GLY A 635 -20.57 35.05 5.73
N ASN A 636 -19.83 35.44 6.77
CA ASN A 636 -20.31 35.63 8.14
C ASN A 636 -20.02 37.08 8.59
N ASP A 637 -20.98 37.98 8.43
CA ASP A 637 -20.77 39.43 8.63
C ASP A 637 -20.38 39.81 10.08
N GLY A 638 -20.74 38.98 11.06
CA GLY A 638 -20.45 39.21 12.47
C GLY A 638 -19.07 38.73 12.92
N LEU A 639 -18.31 37.98 12.09
CA LEU A 639 -17.02 37.44 12.47
C LEU A 639 -15.90 38.47 12.32
N CYS A 640 -15.03 38.53 13.32
CA CYS A 640 -13.88 39.42 13.35
C CYS A 640 -12.72 38.81 14.16
N GLY A 641 -11.55 39.43 14.16
CA GLY A 641 -10.33 38.91 14.76
C GLY A 641 -9.61 37.91 13.86
N CYS A 642 -8.48 37.37 14.35
CA CYS A 642 -7.59 36.38 13.71
C CYS A 642 -7.50 36.44 12.17
N GLN A 643 -6.47 37.09 11.64
CA GLN A 643 -6.10 37.12 10.20
C GLN A 643 -7.13 37.68 9.19
N ILE A 644 -8.37 38.04 9.60
CA ILE A 644 -9.44 38.48 8.68
C ILE A 644 -9.73 39.98 8.78
N VAL A 645 -10.32 40.46 9.88
CA VAL A 645 -10.68 41.89 10.08
C VAL A 645 -10.59 42.25 11.56
N ALA A 646 -10.10 43.44 11.92
CA ALA A 646 -10.09 43.90 13.32
C ALA A 646 -11.53 44.07 13.84
N CYS A 647 -11.82 43.53 15.03
CA CYS A 647 -13.12 43.71 15.67
C CYS A 647 -13.37 45.18 16.00
N LYS A 648 -14.57 45.70 15.69
CA LYS A 648 -14.97 47.02 16.18
C LYS A 648 -15.14 46.93 17.69
N GLU A 649 -14.49 47.84 18.42
CA GLU A 649 -14.78 48.05 19.83
C GLU A 649 -16.18 48.68 19.93
N GLU A 650 -17.11 48.01 20.59
CA GLU A 650 -18.32 48.67 21.06
C GLU A 650 -17.90 49.65 22.16
N SER A 651 -18.21 50.92 21.96
CA SER A 651 -18.17 51.94 23.00
C SER A 651 -19.24 51.61 24.04
N THR A 652 -18.92 50.75 25.00
CA THR A 652 -19.77 50.53 26.17
C THR A 652 -19.60 51.69 27.11
N GLY A 653 -20.69 52.45 27.27
CA GLY A 653 -20.87 53.39 28.36
C GLY A 653 -20.67 52.71 29.71
N GLU A 654 -20.14 53.50 30.63
CA GLU A 654 -19.85 53.17 32.02
C GLU A 654 -21.03 52.49 32.71
N GLU A 655 -20.82 51.27 33.23
CA GLU A 655 -21.50 50.81 34.44
C GLU A 655 -20.47 50.24 35.42
N ASN A 656 -20.46 50.87 36.59
CA ASN A 656 -19.56 50.66 37.71
C ASN A 656 -19.60 49.22 38.24
N TRP A 657 -18.44 48.55 38.23
CA TRP A 657 -18.17 47.42 39.11
C TRP A 657 -17.31 47.87 40.28
N ILE A 658 -17.90 47.79 41.48
CA ILE A 658 -17.24 47.96 42.77
C ILE A 658 -16.31 46.76 42.98
N GLY A 659 -15.05 47.05 43.31
CA GLY A 659 -14.02 46.05 43.55
C GLY A 659 -14.06 45.45 44.96
N GLU A 660 -13.72 44.17 45.01
CA GLU A 660 -13.03 43.44 46.09
C GLU A 660 -12.14 42.46 45.31
N GLY A 661 -10.82 42.51 45.30
CA GLY A 661 -9.85 42.58 46.38
C GLY A 661 -8.74 41.61 45.94
N GLU A 662 -7.63 42.15 45.45
CA GLU A 662 -6.42 41.41 45.06
C GLU A 662 -5.66 41.01 46.32
N ASP A 663 -5.34 39.71 46.46
CA ASP A 663 -4.17 39.28 47.20
C ASP A 663 -3.09 38.92 46.18
N GLU A 664 -2.16 39.86 46.00
CA GLU A 664 -0.86 39.65 45.36
C GLU A 664 0.02 38.79 46.28
N ASP A 665 0.63 37.74 45.72
CA ASP A 665 1.86 37.19 46.28
C ASP A 665 2.96 37.33 45.21
N GLU A 666 3.82 38.32 45.43
CA GLU A 666 4.94 38.69 44.57
C GLU A 666 6.24 38.06 45.11
N SER A 667 6.75 37.03 44.44
CA SER A 667 8.20 36.72 44.32
C SER A 667 8.36 35.65 43.24
N LEU A 668 9.31 35.61 42.31
CA LEU A 668 10.61 36.25 42.15
C LEU A 668 10.91 36.24 40.63
N LYS A 669 11.34 37.38 40.07
CA LYS A 669 11.89 37.46 38.71
C LYS A 669 13.18 36.65 38.61
N THR A 670 13.27 35.75 37.62
CA THR A 670 14.31 35.70 36.56
C THR A 670 14.15 34.42 35.74
N GLY A 671 13.65 34.51 34.52
CA GLY A 671 13.54 33.39 33.59
C GLY A 671 14.03 33.79 32.21
N ILE A 672 15.19 33.24 31.82
CA ILE A 672 15.86 33.45 30.53
C ILE A 672 14.88 33.07 29.39
N ARG A 673 14.57 34.02 28.49
CA ARG A 673 13.86 33.72 27.25
C ARG A 673 14.78 32.93 26.33
N VAL A 674 14.61 31.61 26.30
CA VAL A 674 15.30 30.70 25.38
C VAL A 674 14.55 30.69 24.04
N PRO A 675 15.19 31.03 22.91
CA PRO A 675 14.57 30.96 21.58
C PRO A 675 14.06 29.55 21.24
N LEU A 676 12.90 29.48 20.55
CA LEU A 676 12.12 28.26 20.28
C LEU A 676 12.95 27.07 19.75
N TYR A 677 14.00 27.34 18.96
CA TYR A 677 14.86 26.30 18.39
C TYR A 677 15.74 25.59 19.44
N VAL A 678 16.15 26.28 20.51
CA VAL A 678 16.90 25.67 21.62
C VAL A 678 15.97 24.85 22.51
N GLY A 679 14.73 25.32 22.72
CA GLY A 679 13.71 24.55 23.44
C GLY A 679 13.32 23.26 22.73
N ALA A 680 13.19 23.29 21.39
CA ALA A 680 12.94 22.11 20.57
C ALA A 680 14.10 21.11 20.61
N ALA A 681 15.35 21.59 20.59
CA ALA A 681 16.52 20.72 20.69
C ALA A 681 16.61 20.04 22.07
N ILE A 682 16.36 20.78 23.16
CA ILE A 682 16.38 20.23 24.52
C ILE A 682 15.22 19.24 24.71
N GLY A 683 14.03 19.55 24.21
CA GLY A 683 12.86 18.66 24.25
C GLY A 683 13.07 17.37 23.46
N PHE A 684 13.72 17.44 22.29
CA PHE A 684 14.06 16.26 21.50
C PHE A 684 15.09 15.38 22.22
N VAL A 685 16.14 15.97 22.79
CA VAL A 685 17.16 15.24 23.56
C VAL A 685 16.55 14.58 24.81
N TRP A 686 15.68 15.28 25.54
CA TRP A 686 14.98 14.72 26.71
C TRP A 686 14.03 13.58 26.33
N THR A 687 13.31 13.70 25.22
CA THR A 687 12.41 12.64 24.75
C THR A 687 13.19 11.40 24.32
N VAL A 688 14.33 11.58 23.63
CA VAL A 688 15.22 10.48 23.25
C VAL A 688 15.79 9.81 24.51
N VAL A 689 16.26 10.56 25.50
CA VAL A 689 16.81 10.00 26.74
C VAL A 689 15.74 9.23 27.53
N VAL A 690 14.51 9.75 27.64
CA VAL A 690 13.40 9.05 28.33
C VAL A 690 12.98 7.78 27.57
N CYS A 691 12.93 7.81 26.23
CA CYS A 691 12.65 6.62 25.43
C CYS A 691 13.72 5.51 25.61
N PHE A 692 14.99 5.88 25.76
CA PHE A 692 16.09 4.92 26.02
C PHE A 692 16.14 4.44 27.48
N SER A 693 15.75 5.28 28.44
CA SER A 693 15.75 4.94 29.87
C SER A 693 14.58 4.03 30.27
N CYS A 694 13.44 4.15 29.56
CA CYS A 694 12.22 3.39 29.87
C CYS A 694 12.13 2.01 29.20
N GLY A 695 13.15 1.56 28.48
CA GLY A 695 13.21 0.19 27.96
C GLY A 695 12.00 -0.20 27.11
N ILE A 696 11.43 0.74 26.34
CA ILE A 696 10.34 0.45 25.40
C ILE A 696 10.93 -0.34 24.23
N VAL A 697 11.01 -1.65 24.46
CA VAL A 697 11.29 -2.69 23.48
C VAL A 697 10.15 -2.66 22.47
N PHE A 698 10.44 -2.22 21.25
CA PHE A 698 9.57 -2.51 20.10
C PHE A 698 9.39 -4.03 20.01
N PRO A 699 8.16 -4.56 19.87
CA PRO A 699 7.95 -6.01 19.83
C PRO A 699 8.75 -6.62 18.69
N SER A 700 9.53 -7.67 19.02
CA SER A 700 10.22 -8.50 18.04
C SER A 700 9.25 -9.02 16.99
N GLU A 701 9.53 -8.78 15.71
CA GLU A 701 8.78 -9.39 14.63
C GLU A 701 8.90 -10.92 14.71
N LYS A 702 7.75 -11.57 14.78
CA LYS A 702 7.63 -13.02 14.65
C LYS A 702 8.06 -13.41 13.24
N LYS A 703 8.92 -14.44 13.16
CA LYS A 703 9.32 -15.14 11.93
C LYS A 703 8.14 -15.34 10.97
N TRP A 704 8.19 -14.73 9.79
CA TRP A 704 7.29 -15.02 8.68
C TRP A 704 7.77 -16.27 7.94
N GLY A 705 7.02 -17.35 8.05
CA GLY A 705 7.09 -18.47 7.12
C GLY A 705 6.36 -18.13 5.82
N HIS A 706 6.91 -18.60 4.70
CA HIS A 706 6.43 -18.43 3.32
C HIS A 706 4.91 -18.25 3.17
N LYS A 707 4.49 -17.09 2.67
CA LYS A 707 3.29 -16.93 1.81
C LYS A 707 3.22 -15.53 1.18
N LYS A 708 2.99 -15.54 -0.15
CA LYS A 708 2.43 -14.50 -1.04
C LYS A 708 3.10 -13.11 -1.02
N TYR A 709 3.81 -12.83 -2.11
CA TYR A 709 4.20 -11.49 -2.51
C TYR A 709 2.95 -10.59 -2.63
N VAL A 710 2.91 -9.54 -1.84
CA VAL A 710 1.95 -8.42 -1.94
C VAL A 710 2.75 -7.24 -2.45
N HIS A 711 2.56 -6.88 -3.73
CA HIS A 711 3.14 -5.68 -4.31
C HIS A 711 2.35 -4.46 -3.82
N VAL A 712 3.05 -3.54 -3.18
CA VAL A 712 2.56 -2.20 -2.83
C VAL A 712 2.99 -1.27 -3.97
N TYR A 713 2.08 -0.83 -4.82
CA TYR A 713 2.41 0.19 -5.83
C TYR A 713 2.42 1.55 -5.14
N ARG A 714 3.54 2.28 -5.25
CA ARG A 714 3.65 3.67 -4.82
C ARG A 714 3.71 4.56 -6.06
N TYR A 715 2.59 5.19 -6.39
CA TYR A 715 2.57 6.30 -7.34
C TYR A 715 3.19 7.55 -6.72
N LYS A 716 4.16 8.12 -7.42
CA LYS A 716 4.80 9.39 -7.10
C LYS A 716 3.96 10.52 -7.69
N ILE A 717 3.60 11.47 -6.83
CA ILE A 717 2.91 12.72 -7.16
C ILE A 717 3.78 13.51 -8.15
N PHE A 718 3.32 13.69 -9.39
CA PHE A 718 3.82 14.76 -10.24
C PHE A 718 3.31 16.08 -9.66
N VAL A 719 4.26 16.90 -9.20
CA VAL A 719 4.04 18.31 -8.88
C VAL A 719 4.36 19.07 -10.15
N ASP A 720 3.35 19.50 -10.89
CA ASP A 720 3.52 20.49 -11.96
C ASP A 720 3.05 21.86 -11.46
N PHE A 721 3.84 22.87 -11.82
CA PHE A 721 3.60 24.30 -11.58
C PHE A 721 2.36 24.83 -12.30
#